data_AF-A0A4S4LRG8-F1
#
_entry.id   AF-A0A4S4LRG8-F1
#
_cell.length_a   1.000
_cell.length_b   1.000
_cell.length_c   1.000
_cell.angle_alpha   90.00
_cell.angle_beta   90.00
_cell.angle_gamma   90.00
#
_symmetry.space_group_name_H-M   'P 1'
#
loop_
_entity.id
_entity.type
_entity.pdbx_description
1 polymer ?
#
loop_
_entity_poly.entity_id
_entity_poly.type
_entity_poly.pdbx_seq_one_letter_code
_entity_poly.pdbx_strand_id
1 'polypeptide(L)'
;MTIKTINVATLKKVKNDVIGNPSAKSALAQDEVFVATPAHRLVDCLNAPEQFEGPRGSQDDIRIEAAQVMSSLSYGTPEALRSVLCANAHQAFLYAISKFDASESVAIRAAFARALRSLAAATAELVGPSQWGLHDDSSSFREEAKATLDYFFQLEVLDVYLPLLTDPSPQVSTSIAQLLGSTLRTQEHRHTVAEWLPPADRNKDVRSRRGWEKLDVSNTTAPGRQGGWVARHLTSLLSSRDLKVQEAALSALAALARDNYEVAANLAKPGLDETETPSALSMALGLCKTRATSVQLAASLCATHIVRGSTSPIAIDISSSLTIMHVMNRLIASATEQPQTRTKACFILNYLVTDEKELCQMAFDRGCLTKLAALVKSITQTEKASEWDEDEAESISCLREAALTAIAVLAVADNDIRCDITDNLHLIPYISAALSHRHVGVRYAACQCIRSLSRSVAVVRTSLVDSELGKSLYQTFLQEDEDRRVTFAALLALFLKEGLVKRLSQLLHSGYAKLRLNALWAVKNLLFKCKSSTKQAVMGELGWAEIKSLLSDPDPGVQEQAFHVLRNFASSEEDIELMFRRLGGEEALLEMLREALESKNADVVLQAAWVLCNLANGTPEHQAQVLGNGPILHALRSCLVDAPMEVRRAAVSCVVQLARAGSWRHQELREAGFDSTLRHICEYTGAVSPSALSANPTLVRSLQTAADSTQLTQAVPEHGSHPFPVQLHEESFHAYRTEAPSLEVEVTKDGLLRMYTQMATIRRMEHSADALYRSKLIRGFCHLAIGQEAVAVGLESSITHEDLVITSYRCHPFAVLRGGTVTGVLAELLGRQAGMSHGKGGSMHIFTPRFFGGNGIVGAQVPLGAGIAFTQQYLGKPTATFAMYGDGASNQGQVFEAFNMAKLWNLPCVFVIENNKYGMGTSAERSSSNTDYYTRGDKIPGIQANGMDIVATAQAVKHAREWVIAGKGPILLEFVTYRYGGHSMSDPGTTYRTREEVQRMRSTQDPIRGLQRYIEEWGVATPEDLKKIDKEAKITIDNAVEEAKASPEPPIEELWTDIYYKGTEPPFMRGREREEIHYY
;
A
#
# COMPACT_ATOMS: atom_id res chain seq x y z
N MET A 1 -15.53 7.34 56.30
CA MET A 1 -16.84 7.62 56.93
C MET A 1 -17.09 6.45 57.88
N THR A 2 -16.81 6.54 59.18
CA THR A 2 -16.75 5.31 60.00
C THR A 2 -18.15 4.79 60.34
N ILE A 3 -18.68 3.91 59.48
CA ILE A 3 -19.97 3.22 59.67
C ILE A 3 -19.74 2.04 60.62
N LYS A 4 -20.33 2.10 61.82
CA LYS A 4 -20.12 1.10 62.87
C LYS A 4 -21.11 -0.08 62.83
N THR A 5 -22.20 0.01 62.07
CA THR A 5 -23.26 -1.01 62.00
C THR A 5 -23.95 -1.01 60.63
N ILE A 6 -24.08 -2.20 60.02
CA ILE A 6 -24.75 -2.38 58.72
C ILE A 6 -26.22 -2.76 58.94
N ASN A 7 -27.14 -1.93 58.46
CA ASN A 7 -28.57 -2.22 58.38
C ASN A 7 -29.18 -1.47 57.17
N VAL A 8 -30.46 -1.71 56.88
CA VAL A 8 -31.13 -1.09 55.72
C VAL A 8 -31.05 0.44 55.73
N ALA A 9 -31.22 1.07 56.90
CA ALA A 9 -31.20 2.53 57.02
C ALA A 9 -29.80 3.11 56.79
N THR A 10 -28.75 2.46 57.32
CA THR A 10 -27.36 2.89 57.11
C THR A 10 -26.92 2.69 55.66
N LEU A 11 -27.26 1.57 55.03
CA LEU A 11 -26.95 1.34 53.61
C LEU A 11 -27.69 2.31 52.68
N LYS A 12 -28.96 2.64 52.94
CA LYS A 12 -29.69 3.65 52.17
C LYS A 12 -29.06 5.04 52.28
N LYS A 13 -28.61 5.43 53.48
CA LYS A 13 -27.90 6.70 53.69
C LYS A 13 -26.59 6.72 52.90
N VAL A 14 -25.79 5.68 53.03
CA VAL A 14 -24.51 5.54 52.32
C VAL A 14 -24.71 5.59 50.82
N LYS A 15 -25.69 4.85 50.29
CA LYS A 15 -26.06 4.89 48.87
C LYS A 15 -26.34 6.31 48.39
N ASN A 16 -27.18 7.05 49.12
CA ASN A 16 -27.53 8.42 48.76
C ASN A 16 -26.32 9.38 48.84
N ASP A 17 -25.40 9.14 49.77
CA ASP A 17 -24.20 9.95 49.94
C ASP A 17 -23.17 9.71 48.81
N VAL A 18 -23.11 8.50 48.22
CA VAL A 18 -22.13 8.16 47.16
C VAL A 18 -22.66 8.30 45.73
N ILE A 19 -23.97 8.32 45.51
CA ILE A 19 -24.53 8.50 44.16
C ILE A 19 -24.18 9.90 43.65
N GLY A 20 -23.47 9.96 42.51
CA GLY A 20 -23.10 11.21 41.86
C GLY A 20 -21.98 12.01 42.55
N ASN A 21 -21.37 11.49 43.62
CA ASN A 21 -20.30 12.18 44.37
C ASN A 21 -18.97 11.40 44.32
N PRO A 22 -18.04 11.74 43.40
CA PRO A 22 -16.76 11.04 43.25
C PRO A 22 -15.91 11.04 44.53
N SER A 23 -15.82 12.18 45.23
CA SER A 23 -15.02 12.29 46.46
C SER A 23 -15.56 11.41 47.58
N ALA A 24 -16.89 11.32 47.72
CA ALA A 24 -17.52 10.42 48.69
C ALA A 24 -17.29 8.93 48.34
N LYS A 25 -17.30 8.58 47.04
CA LYS A 25 -16.96 7.22 46.60
C LYS A 25 -15.52 6.83 46.95
N SER A 26 -14.56 7.70 46.67
CA SER A 26 -13.15 7.44 47.00
C SER A 26 -12.93 7.34 48.51
N ALA A 27 -13.54 8.24 49.30
CA ALA A 27 -13.46 8.20 50.75
C ALA A 27 -14.10 6.94 51.37
N LEU A 28 -15.18 6.43 50.77
CA LEU A 28 -15.80 5.16 51.21
C LEU A 28 -14.97 3.94 50.79
N ALA A 29 -14.37 3.97 49.60
CA ALA A 29 -13.55 2.87 49.10
C ALA A 29 -12.21 2.71 49.82
N GLN A 30 -11.70 3.78 50.44
CA GLN A 30 -10.51 3.76 51.31
C GLN A 30 -10.83 3.30 52.74
N ASP A 31 -12.10 3.12 53.09
CA ASP A 31 -12.52 2.64 54.41
C ASP A 31 -12.37 1.11 54.48
N GLU A 32 -11.14 0.64 54.71
CA GLU A 32 -10.79 -0.80 54.77
C GLU A 32 -11.61 -1.57 55.83
N VAL A 33 -12.12 -0.89 56.86
CA VAL A 33 -12.98 -1.50 57.88
C VAL A 33 -14.36 -1.87 57.32
N PHE A 34 -14.89 -1.05 56.43
CA PHE A 34 -16.20 -1.23 55.80
C PHE A 34 -16.15 -2.13 54.55
N VAL A 35 -15.01 -2.14 53.85
CA VAL A 35 -14.84 -2.88 52.59
C VAL A 35 -14.07 -4.21 52.75
N ALA A 36 -13.05 -4.30 53.62
CA ALA A 36 -12.09 -5.41 53.63
C ALA A 36 -11.94 -6.20 54.96
N THR A 37 -12.25 -5.60 56.12
CA THR A 37 -11.95 -6.21 57.43
C THR A 37 -13.04 -7.22 57.89
N PRO A 38 -12.69 -8.38 58.50
CA PRO A 38 -13.62 -9.52 58.68
C PRO A 38 -14.87 -9.30 59.55
N ALA A 39 -15.00 -8.19 60.29
CA ALA A 39 -16.11 -7.99 61.23
C ALA A 39 -17.35 -7.32 60.60
N HIS A 40 -17.21 -6.58 59.49
CA HIS A 40 -18.28 -5.73 58.90
C HIS A 40 -18.16 -5.56 57.38
N ARG A 41 -18.01 -6.65 56.61
CA ARG A 41 -17.82 -6.55 55.15
C ARG A 41 -19.13 -6.24 54.42
N LEU A 42 -19.12 -5.16 53.63
CA LEU A 42 -20.17 -4.88 52.65
C LEU A 42 -20.39 -6.04 51.66
N VAL A 43 -19.31 -6.77 51.30
CA VAL A 43 -19.34 -7.94 50.41
C VAL A 43 -20.11 -9.12 51.02
N ASP A 44 -19.97 -9.35 52.33
CA ASP A 44 -20.62 -10.48 53.01
C ASP A 44 -22.15 -10.29 53.06
N CYS A 45 -22.62 -9.03 53.04
CA CYS A 45 -24.04 -8.71 52.96
C CYS A 45 -24.71 -9.19 51.66
N LEU A 46 -23.96 -9.60 50.63
CA LEU A 46 -24.52 -10.14 49.39
C LEU A 46 -25.06 -11.58 49.52
N ASN A 47 -24.42 -12.39 50.38
CA ASN A 47 -24.62 -13.85 50.45
C ASN A 47 -25.32 -14.34 51.72
N ALA A 48 -25.94 -13.42 52.46
CA ALA A 48 -26.57 -13.64 53.77
C ALA A 48 -25.55 -14.00 54.88
N PRO A 49 -25.19 -13.05 55.74
CA PRO A 49 -24.40 -13.34 56.93
C PRO A 49 -25.31 -14.06 57.92
N GLU A 50 -24.90 -15.22 58.44
CA GLU A 50 -25.62 -16.02 59.46
C GLU A 50 -25.92 -15.25 60.78
N GLN A 51 -25.62 -13.96 60.86
CA GLN A 51 -25.64 -13.11 62.06
C GLN A 51 -26.73 -12.03 62.10
N PHE A 52 -27.59 -11.90 61.08
CA PHE A 52 -28.67 -10.90 61.06
C PHE A 52 -30.03 -11.51 61.39
N GLU A 53 -30.40 -11.50 62.67
CA GLU A 53 -31.75 -11.89 63.14
C GLU A 53 -32.80 -10.87 62.64
N GLY A 54 -33.65 -11.28 61.68
CA GLY A 54 -34.74 -10.47 61.15
C GLY A 54 -35.64 -11.25 60.17
N PRO A 55 -36.85 -10.76 59.86
CA PRO A 55 -37.74 -11.40 58.87
C PRO A 55 -37.07 -11.44 57.48
N ARG A 56 -37.32 -12.50 56.70
CA ARG A 56 -36.70 -12.75 55.37
C ARG A 56 -36.71 -11.52 54.44
N GLY A 57 -37.76 -10.70 54.47
CA GLY A 57 -37.84 -9.44 53.70
C GLY A 57 -36.80 -8.38 54.11
N SER A 58 -36.41 -8.31 55.38
CA SER A 58 -35.36 -7.40 55.85
C SER A 58 -33.96 -7.83 55.40
N GLN A 59 -33.73 -9.13 55.16
CA GLN A 59 -32.45 -9.63 54.65
C GLN A 59 -32.30 -9.36 53.15
N ASP A 60 -33.38 -9.54 52.38
CA ASP A 60 -33.39 -9.18 50.96
C ASP A 60 -33.17 -7.67 50.74
N ASP A 61 -33.76 -6.82 51.57
CA ASP A 61 -33.54 -5.36 51.53
C ASP A 61 -32.06 -5.00 51.81
N ILE A 62 -31.40 -5.69 52.75
CA ILE A 62 -29.97 -5.50 53.01
C ILE A 62 -29.14 -5.90 51.79
N ARG A 63 -29.41 -7.08 51.20
CA ARG A 63 -28.71 -7.57 50.00
C ARG A 63 -28.88 -6.61 48.81
N ILE A 64 -30.10 -6.10 48.60
CA ILE A 64 -30.42 -5.15 47.53
C ILE A 64 -29.66 -3.83 47.72
N GLU A 65 -29.70 -3.26 48.93
CA GLU A 65 -29.03 -1.98 49.21
C GLU A 65 -27.50 -2.13 49.15
N ALA A 66 -26.94 -3.25 49.64
CA ALA A 66 -25.51 -3.56 49.51
C ALA A 66 -25.08 -3.66 48.04
N ALA A 67 -25.84 -4.38 47.21
CA ALA A 67 -25.59 -4.47 45.78
C ALA A 67 -25.64 -3.09 45.09
N GLN A 68 -26.53 -2.20 45.51
CA GLN A 68 -26.64 -0.83 44.98
C GLN A 68 -25.46 0.06 45.38
N VAL A 69 -24.99 -0.02 46.63
CA VAL A 69 -23.80 0.71 47.10
C VAL A 69 -22.57 0.23 46.32
N MET A 70 -22.37 -1.08 46.19
CA MET A 70 -21.24 -1.65 45.44
C MET A 70 -21.30 -1.27 43.96
N SER A 71 -22.48 -1.33 43.35
CA SER A 71 -22.69 -0.85 41.97
C SER A 71 -22.30 0.62 41.80
N SER A 72 -22.53 1.48 42.80
CA SER A 72 -22.15 2.89 42.73
C SER A 72 -20.64 3.09 42.85
N LEU A 73 -20.00 2.29 43.72
CA LEU A 73 -18.55 2.27 43.91
C LEU A 73 -17.81 1.76 42.66
N SER A 74 -18.37 0.79 41.94
CA SER A 74 -17.79 0.30 40.67
C SER A 74 -17.65 1.40 39.62
N TYR A 75 -18.61 2.33 39.52
CA TYR A 75 -18.52 3.52 38.67
C TYR A 75 -17.86 4.73 39.38
N GLY A 76 -16.99 4.48 40.35
CA GLY A 76 -16.21 5.48 41.06
C GLY A 76 -14.87 5.76 40.38
N THR A 77 -13.87 6.16 41.16
CA THR A 77 -12.48 6.30 40.67
C THR A 77 -11.83 4.92 40.47
N PRO A 78 -10.73 4.80 39.70
CA PRO A 78 -9.99 3.55 39.54
C PRO A 78 -9.60 2.90 40.89
N GLU A 79 -9.29 3.71 41.91
CA GLU A 79 -8.99 3.25 43.26
C GLU A 79 -10.22 2.66 43.94
N ALA A 80 -11.40 3.24 43.70
CA ALA A 80 -12.65 2.69 44.23
C ALA A 80 -12.98 1.33 43.62
N LEU A 81 -12.78 1.19 42.31
CA LEU A 81 -12.91 -0.10 41.63
C LEU A 81 -11.90 -1.12 42.14
N ARG A 82 -10.64 -0.71 42.35
CA ARG A 82 -9.59 -1.55 42.93
C ARG A 82 -10.01 -2.11 44.30
N SER A 83 -10.47 -1.26 45.22
CA SER A 83 -10.93 -1.71 46.54
C SER A 83 -12.07 -2.73 46.45
N VAL A 84 -13.03 -2.53 45.54
CA VAL A 84 -14.15 -3.46 45.32
C VAL A 84 -13.66 -4.80 44.75
N LEU A 85 -12.69 -4.79 43.82
CA LEU A 85 -12.14 -6.01 43.23
C LEU A 85 -11.24 -6.78 44.20
N CYS A 86 -10.37 -6.11 44.95
CA CYS A 86 -9.55 -6.73 46.00
C CYS A 86 -10.39 -7.37 47.11
N ALA A 87 -11.60 -6.86 47.36
CA ALA A 87 -12.56 -7.47 48.28
C ALA A 87 -13.30 -8.70 47.69
N ASN A 88 -12.91 -9.19 46.51
CA ASN A 88 -13.53 -10.33 45.81
C ASN A 88 -15.03 -10.15 45.52
N ALA A 89 -15.48 -8.91 45.33
CA ALA A 89 -16.88 -8.59 45.02
C ALA A 89 -17.43 -9.35 43.81
N HIS A 90 -16.61 -9.50 42.76
CA HIS A 90 -16.98 -10.20 41.53
C HIS A 90 -17.35 -11.66 41.80
N GLN A 91 -16.53 -12.39 42.57
CA GLN A 91 -16.82 -13.76 43.00
C GLN A 91 -18.04 -13.83 43.91
N ALA A 92 -18.18 -12.89 44.85
CA ALA A 92 -19.31 -12.85 45.78
C ALA A 92 -20.65 -12.64 45.07
N PHE A 93 -20.71 -11.76 44.05
CA PHE A 93 -21.89 -11.59 43.21
C PHE A 93 -22.23 -12.84 42.42
N LEU A 94 -21.23 -13.47 41.79
CA LEU A 94 -21.43 -14.69 41.00
C LEU A 94 -21.88 -15.86 41.87
N TYR A 95 -21.28 -16.02 43.06
CA TYR A 95 -21.73 -17.02 44.02
C TYR A 95 -23.19 -16.79 44.44
N ALA A 96 -23.58 -15.54 44.76
CA ALA A 96 -24.97 -15.22 45.11
C ALA A 96 -25.96 -15.55 43.98
N ILE A 97 -25.60 -15.19 42.74
CA ILE A 97 -26.44 -15.44 41.56
C ILE A 97 -26.55 -16.95 41.29
N SER A 98 -25.49 -17.72 41.52
CA SER A 98 -25.51 -19.19 41.34
C SER A 98 -26.49 -19.91 42.28
N LYS A 99 -26.93 -19.23 43.36
CA LYS A 99 -27.90 -19.73 44.33
C LYS A 99 -29.32 -19.27 44.08
N PHE A 100 -29.58 -18.47 43.04
CA PHE A 100 -30.94 -18.04 42.72
C PHE A 100 -31.82 -19.23 42.36
N ASP A 101 -32.97 -19.31 43.02
CA ASP A 101 -34.03 -20.27 42.72
C ASP A 101 -35.31 -19.55 42.28
N ALA A 102 -36.36 -20.32 41.95
CA ALA A 102 -37.64 -19.78 41.50
C ALA A 102 -38.39 -18.95 42.56
N SER A 103 -37.99 -19.04 43.84
CA SER A 103 -38.59 -18.31 44.97
C SER A 103 -37.96 -16.93 45.21
N GLU A 104 -36.82 -16.66 44.58
CA GLU A 104 -36.10 -15.40 44.72
C GLU A 104 -36.92 -14.22 44.13
N SER A 105 -36.88 -13.03 44.75
CA SER A 105 -37.69 -11.89 44.28
C SER A 105 -37.16 -11.30 42.97
N VAL A 106 -38.04 -10.70 42.15
CA VAL A 106 -37.60 -9.98 40.94
C VAL A 106 -36.69 -8.79 41.29
N ALA A 107 -36.95 -8.14 42.43
CA ALA A 107 -36.20 -6.98 42.89
C ALA A 107 -34.72 -7.32 43.17
N ILE A 108 -34.46 -8.47 43.81
CA ILE A 108 -33.08 -8.88 44.11
C ILE A 108 -32.35 -9.39 42.87
N ARG A 109 -33.01 -10.18 42.00
CA ARG A 109 -32.42 -10.59 40.72
C ARG A 109 -32.03 -9.38 39.86
N ALA A 110 -32.90 -8.37 39.81
CA ALA A 110 -32.64 -7.13 39.07
C ALA A 110 -31.51 -6.29 39.71
N ALA A 111 -31.45 -6.21 41.05
CA ALA A 111 -30.38 -5.49 41.75
C ALA A 111 -29.01 -6.13 41.52
N PHE A 112 -28.92 -7.46 41.61
CA PHE A 112 -27.67 -8.21 41.41
C PHE A 112 -27.22 -8.20 39.95
N ALA A 113 -28.13 -8.42 38.99
CA ALA A 113 -27.80 -8.33 37.57
C ALA A 113 -27.28 -6.93 37.21
N ARG A 114 -27.89 -5.87 37.76
CA ARG A 114 -27.44 -4.49 37.55
C ARG A 114 -26.07 -4.23 38.18
N ALA A 115 -25.83 -4.72 39.39
CA ALA A 115 -24.55 -4.56 40.09
C ALA A 115 -23.42 -5.32 39.40
N LEU A 116 -23.67 -6.56 38.98
CA LEU A 116 -22.73 -7.38 38.19
C LEU A 116 -22.35 -6.66 36.89
N ARG A 117 -23.35 -6.15 36.15
CA ARG A 117 -23.15 -5.32 34.96
C ARG A 117 -22.28 -4.11 35.25
N SER A 118 -22.56 -3.36 36.32
CA SER A 118 -21.79 -2.17 36.69
C SER A 118 -20.34 -2.49 37.00
N LEU A 119 -20.10 -3.57 37.75
CA LEU A 119 -18.77 -4.03 38.11
C LEU A 119 -18.00 -4.46 36.87
N ALA A 120 -18.57 -5.35 36.06
CA ALA A 120 -17.92 -5.87 34.86
C ALA A 120 -17.65 -4.77 33.82
N ALA A 121 -18.60 -3.84 33.62
CA ALA A 121 -18.42 -2.71 32.71
C ALA A 121 -17.26 -1.79 33.17
N ALA A 122 -17.18 -1.48 34.46
CA ALA A 122 -16.10 -0.67 35.01
C ALA A 122 -14.73 -1.38 34.90
N THR A 123 -14.68 -2.70 35.14
CA THR A 123 -13.50 -3.52 34.90
C THR A 123 -13.09 -3.48 33.43
N ALA A 124 -14.04 -3.63 32.50
CA ALA A 124 -13.77 -3.60 31.06
C ALA A 124 -13.25 -2.24 30.57
N GLU A 125 -13.78 -1.13 31.08
CA GLU A 125 -13.29 0.21 30.74
C GLU A 125 -11.85 0.45 31.25
N LEU A 126 -11.51 -0.05 32.44
CA LEU A 126 -10.13 0.04 32.97
C LEU A 126 -9.15 -0.83 32.17
N VAL A 127 -9.56 -2.03 31.77
CA VAL A 127 -8.70 -3.00 31.06
C VAL A 127 -8.51 -2.62 29.60
N GLY A 128 -9.51 -2.00 28.96
CA GLY A 128 -9.50 -1.63 27.54
C GLY A 128 -9.50 -2.83 26.57
N PRO A 129 -9.58 -2.59 25.24
CA PRO A 129 -9.68 -1.30 24.58
C PRO A 129 -11.02 -0.60 24.82
N SER A 130 -10.99 0.73 25.02
CA SER A 130 -12.22 1.52 25.13
C SER A 130 -12.97 1.55 23.79
N GLN A 131 -14.29 1.63 23.90
CA GLN A 131 -15.20 1.61 22.76
C GLN A 131 -15.31 3.01 22.13
N TRP A 132 -15.02 4.07 22.90
CA TRP A 132 -15.33 5.44 22.52
C TRP A 132 -14.15 6.40 22.77
N GLY A 133 -12.93 5.93 22.50
CA GLY A 133 -11.71 6.74 22.57
C GLY A 133 -10.63 6.12 23.45
N LEU A 134 -9.57 6.88 23.71
CA LEU A 134 -8.47 6.47 24.59
C LEU A 134 -8.55 7.22 25.92
N HIS A 135 -8.55 6.45 27.01
CA HIS A 135 -8.37 6.96 28.37
C HIS A 135 -6.92 6.78 28.82
N ASP A 136 -6.50 7.51 29.86
CA ASP A 136 -5.17 7.40 30.45
C ASP A 136 -4.84 5.94 30.85
N ASP A 137 -3.60 5.52 30.57
CA ASP A 137 -3.09 4.14 30.73
C ASP A 137 -2.28 3.96 32.04
N SER A 138 -2.24 4.98 32.91
CA SER A 138 -1.33 5.06 34.06
C SER A 138 -1.63 4.11 35.23
N SER A 139 -2.66 3.27 35.17
CA SER A 139 -3.08 2.44 36.30
C SER A 139 -2.21 1.19 36.50
N SER A 140 -1.49 1.13 37.63
CA SER A 140 -0.70 -0.03 38.06
C SER A 140 -1.53 -1.28 38.36
N PHE A 141 -2.85 -1.15 38.50
CA PHE A 141 -3.79 -2.24 38.82
C PHE A 141 -4.44 -2.88 37.58
N ARG A 142 -4.08 -2.42 36.36
CA ARG A 142 -4.70 -2.89 35.12
C ARG A 142 -4.56 -4.40 34.87
N GLU A 143 -3.43 -5.00 35.20
CA GLU A 143 -3.21 -6.45 35.00
C GLU A 143 -4.10 -7.31 35.92
N GLU A 144 -4.28 -6.91 37.17
CA GLU A 144 -5.20 -7.58 38.11
C GLU A 144 -6.66 -7.43 37.66
N ALA A 145 -7.03 -6.24 37.17
CA ALA A 145 -8.35 -6.01 36.57
C ALA A 145 -8.57 -6.87 35.31
N LYS A 146 -7.52 -7.08 34.50
CA LYS A 146 -7.58 -7.94 33.30
C LYS A 146 -7.87 -9.39 33.68
N ALA A 147 -7.16 -9.94 34.65
CA ALA A 147 -7.43 -11.28 35.16
C ALA A 147 -8.88 -11.42 35.66
N THR A 148 -9.42 -10.37 36.29
CA THR A 148 -10.83 -10.35 36.71
C THR A 148 -11.80 -10.27 35.53
N LEU A 149 -11.47 -9.51 34.49
CA LEU A 149 -12.28 -9.46 33.27
C LEU A 149 -12.33 -10.84 32.59
N ASP A 150 -11.19 -11.50 32.44
CA ASP A 150 -11.07 -12.83 31.86
C ASP A 150 -11.86 -13.87 32.68
N TYR A 151 -11.88 -13.73 34.01
CA TYR A 151 -12.70 -14.56 34.91
C TYR A 151 -14.20 -14.51 34.59
N PHE A 152 -14.76 -13.35 34.20
CA PHE A 152 -16.18 -13.24 33.83
C PHE A 152 -16.55 -14.07 32.59
N PHE A 153 -15.57 -14.51 31.81
CA PHE A 153 -15.77 -15.28 30.58
C PHE A 153 -15.30 -16.74 30.69
N GLN A 154 -14.94 -17.21 31.88
CA GLN A 154 -14.76 -18.65 32.13
C GLN A 154 -16.09 -19.38 31.99
N LEU A 155 -16.05 -20.60 31.45
CA LEU A 155 -17.26 -21.35 31.09
C LEU A 155 -18.21 -21.56 32.27
N GLU A 156 -17.66 -21.86 33.45
CA GLU A 156 -18.40 -22.08 34.70
C GLU A 156 -19.08 -20.80 35.19
N VAL A 157 -18.47 -19.64 34.91
CA VAL A 157 -18.99 -18.33 35.29
C VAL A 157 -20.09 -17.89 34.31
N LEU A 158 -19.93 -18.17 33.02
CA LEU A 158 -20.97 -17.96 32.00
C LEU A 158 -22.25 -18.73 32.33
N ASP A 159 -22.12 -19.95 32.85
CA ASP A 159 -23.25 -20.79 33.29
C ASP A 159 -24.10 -20.17 34.40
N VAL A 160 -23.55 -19.21 35.13
CA VAL A 160 -24.24 -18.54 36.24
C VAL A 160 -25.13 -17.40 35.74
N TYR A 161 -24.62 -16.50 34.89
CA TYR A 161 -25.32 -15.26 34.56
C TYR A 161 -25.92 -15.21 33.15
N LEU A 162 -25.44 -15.99 32.17
CA LEU A 162 -26.05 -16.00 30.83
C LEU A 162 -27.49 -16.52 30.81
N PRO A 163 -27.91 -17.52 31.63
CA PRO A 163 -29.31 -17.94 31.69
C PRO A 163 -30.29 -16.81 32.05
N LEU A 164 -29.83 -15.82 32.83
CA LEU A 164 -30.63 -14.66 33.22
C LEU A 164 -31.02 -13.76 32.03
N LEU A 165 -30.43 -13.96 30.85
CA LEU A 165 -30.86 -13.29 29.62
C LEU A 165 -32.31 -13.67 29.24
N THR A 166 -32.78 -14.84 29.67
CA THR A 166 -34.15 -15.33 29.46
C THR A 166 -35.09 -15.10 30.65
N ASP A 167 -34.65 -14.32 31.66
CA ASP A 167 -35.51 -14.00 32.80
C ASP A 167 -36.78 -13.26 32.35
N PRO A 168 -37.97 -13.62 32.86
CA PRO A 168 -39.23 -12.96 32.50
C PRO A 168 -39.25 -11.46 32.78
N SER A 169 -38.41 -10.96 33.70
CA SER A 169 -38.27 -9.54 33.99
C SER A 169 -37.37 -8.85 32.95
N PRO A 170 -37.89 -7.87 32.18
CA PRO A 170 -37.08 -7.10 31.23
C PRO A 170 -35.91 -6.38 31.90
N GLN A 171 -35.99 -6.06 33.19
CA GLN A 171 -34.94 -5.36 33.92
C GLN A 171 -33.70 -6.24 34.13
N VAL A 172 -33.90 -7.55 34.32
CA VAL A 172 -32.84 -8.54 34.50
C VAL A 172 -32.16 -8.80 33.15
N SER A 173 -32.94 -9.17 32.14
CA SER A 173 -32.42 -9.46 30.80
C SER A 173 -31.74 -8.25 30.15
N THR A 174 -32.27 -7.04 30.33
CA THR A 174 -31.61 -5.78 29.90
C THR A 174 -30.27 -5.58 30.60
N SER A 175 -30.15 -5.88 31.89
CA SER A 175 -28.89 -5.71 32.62
C SER A 175 -27.81 -6.67 32.12
N ILE A 176 -28.18 -7.91 31.79
CA ILE A 176 -27.26 -8.89 31.18
C ILE A 176 -26.88 -8.49 29.75
N ALA A 177 -27.83 -8.03 28.93
CA ALA A 177 -27.53 -7.53 27.60
C ALA A 177 -26.57 -6.32 27.65
N GLN A 178 -26.78 -5.38 28.57
CA GLN A 178 -25.85 -4.26 28.79
C GLN A 178 -24.48 -4.71 29.27
N LEU A 179 -24.40 -5.77 30.10
CA LEU A 179 -23.14 -6.37 30.53
C LEU A 179 -22.38 -6.82 29.29
N LEU A 180 -22.98 -7.69 28.46
CA LEU A 180 -22.36 -8.21 27.25
C LEU A 180 -21.91 -7.10 26.29
N GLY A 181 -22.77 -6.10 26.05
CA GLY A 181 -22.46 -4.97 25.17
C GLY A 181 -21.29 -4.11 25.64
N SER A 182 -20.98 -4.12 26.94
CA SER A 182 -19.91 -3.32 27.53
C SER A 182 -18.64 -4.12 27.87
N THR A 183 -18.68 -5.45 27.95
CA THR A 183 -17.55 -6.26 28.43
C THR A 183 -16.86 -7.10 27.36
N LEU A 184 -17.51 -7.37 26.22
CA LEU A 184 -16.96 -8.18 25.12
C LEU A 184 -15.88 -7.44 24.30
N ARG A 185 -14.75 -7.15 24.94
CA ARG A 185 -13.68 -6.31 24.37
C ARG A 185 -12.66 -7.08 23.54
N THR A 186 -12.37 -8.34 23.89
CA THR A 186 -11.39 -9.18 23.17
C THR A 186 -12.07 -10.17 22.24
N GLN A 187 -11.34 -10.67 21.23
CA GLN A 187 -11.84 -11.70 20.32
C GLN A 187 -12.16 -13.01 21.07
N GLU A 188 -11.34 -13.37 22.05
CA GLU A 188 -11.53 -14.56 22.88
C GLU A 188 -12.85 -14.51 23.65
N HIS A 189 -13.14 -13.40 24.35
CA HIS A 189 -14.41 -13.22 25.07
C HIS A 189 -15.62 -13.36 24.13
N ARG A 190 -15.53 -12.83 22.91
CA ARG A 190 -16.59 -12.93 21.89
C ARG A 190 -16.83 -14.36 21.44
N HIS A 191 -15.77 -15.13 21.17
CA HIS A 191 -15.90 -16.54 20.78
C HIS A 191 -16.50 -17.37 21.90
N THR A 192 -16.01 -17.22 23.13
CA THR A 192 -16.52 -18.00 24.26
C THR A 192 -18.01 -17.75 24.52
N VAL A 193 -18.48 -16.51 24.42
CA VAL A 193 -19.92 -16.20 24.57
C VAL A 193 -20.74 -16.64 23.35
N ALA A 194 -20.20 -16.55 22.13
CA ALA A 194 -20.90 -16.96 20.91
C ALA A 194 -21.14 -18.49 20.85
N GLU A 195 -20.17 -19.28 21.33
CA GLU A 195 -20.23 -20.74 21.35
C GLU A 195 -20.94 -21.32 22.58
N TRP A 196 -21.24 -20.47 23.58
CA TRP A 196 -21.86 -20.92 24.82
C TRP A 196 -23.26 -21.50 24.59
N LEU A 197 -23.53 -22.63 25.27
CA LEU A 197 -24.82 -23.31 25.29
C LEU A 197 -25.25 -23.57 26.75
N PRO A 198 -26.55 -23.47 27.08
CA PRO A 198 -27.05 -23.82 28.39
C PRO A 198 -26.62 -25.23 28.82
N PRO A 199 -26.31 -25.45 30.12
CA PRO A 199 -25.89 -26.77 30.62
C PRO A 199 -26.84 -27.92 30.20
N ALA A 200 -28.14 -27.66 30.16
CA ALA A 200 -29.16 -28.64 29.75
C ALA A 200 -29.04 -29.06 28.27
N ASP A 201 -28.62 -28.16 27.39
CA ASP A 201 -28.50 -28.42 25.95
C ASP A 201 -27.13 -29.01 25.58
N ARG A 202 -26.06 -28.63 26.30
CA ARG A 202 -24.74 -29.29 26.19
C ARG A 202 -24.82 -30.79 26.45
N ASN A 203 -25.63 -31.21 27.43
CA ASN A 203 -25.83 -32.61 27.78
C ASN A 203 -26.63 -33.42 26.73
N LYS A 204 -27.50 -32.76 25.94
CA LYS A 204 -28.24 -33.41 24.84
C LYS A 204 -27.31 -33.68 23.64
N ASP A 205 -26.43 -32.74 23.33
CA ASP A 205 -25.42 -32.89 22.27
C ASP A 205 -24.48 -34.08 22.54
N VAL A 206 -24.02 -34.24 23.78
CA VAL A 206 -23.12 -35.34 24.20
C VAL A 206 -23.80 -36.72 24.10
N ARG A 207 -25.11 -36.82 24.34
CA ARG A 207 -25.88 -38.08 24.25
C ARG A 207 -26.19 -38.51 22.81
N SER A 208 -26.10 -37.60 21.85
CA SER A 208 -26.43 -37.87 20.44
C SER A 208 -25.29 -38.51 19.63
N ARG A 209 -24.05 -38.50 20.12
CA ARG A 209 -22.86 -38.97 19.39
C ARG A 209 -22.38 -40.35 19.88
N ARG A 210 -22.17 -41.31 18.96
CA ARG A 210 -21.62 -42.65 19.28
C ARG A 210 -20.10 -42.58 19.44
N GLY A 211 -19.55 -43.37 20.37
CA GLY A 211 -18.20 -43.23 20.95
C GLY A 211 -16.96 -43.26 20.03
N TRP A 212 -17.10 -43.41 18.72
CA TRP A 212 -15.99 -43.35 17.75
C TRP A 212 -15.87 -41.99 17.05
N GLU A 213 -16.83 -41.07 17.20
CA GLU A 213 -16.77 -39.67 16.72
C GLU A 213 -16.06 -38.73 17.72
N LYS A 214 -15.18 -39.27 18.58
CA LYS A 214 -14.39 -38.48 19.53
C LYS A 214 -13.00 -38.20 18.97
N LEU A 215 -12.92 -37.42 17.89
CA LEU A 215 -11.67 -36.80 17.45
C LEU A 215 -11.96 -35.34 17.07
N ASP A 216 -11.15 -34.45 17.65
CA ASP A 216 -11.10 -32.98 17.54
C ASP A 216 -12.28 -32.14 18.03
N VAL A 217 -12.01 -31.38 19.10
CA VAL A 217 -12.88 -30.37 19.70
C VAL A 217 -13.04 -29.13 18.81
N SER A 218 -12.33 -29.04 17.68
CA SER A 218 -12.18 -27.81 16.88
C SER A 218 -12.92 -27.78 15.53
N ASN A 219 -13.64 -28.82 15.10
CA ASN A 219 -14.20 -28.83 13.73
C ASN A 219 -15.53 -29.60 13.58
N THR A 220 -16.62 -29.16 14.22
CA THR A 220 -17.96 -29.70 13.88
C THR A 220 -19.04 -28.63 13.70
N THR A 221 -19.59 -28.61 12.48
CA THR A 221 -20.73 -27.83 11.93
C THR A 221 -22.09 -28.28 12.49
N ALA A 222 -22.22 -28.37 13.82
CA ALA A 222 -23.54 -28.61 14.42
C ALA A 222 -24.36 -27.30 14.38
N PRO A 223 -25.63 -27.32 13.92
CA PRO A 223 -26.47 -26.12 13.79
C PRO A 223 -26.72 -25.38 15.12
N GLY A 224 -26.50 -26.03 16.26
CA GLY A 224 -26.52 -25.38 17.58
C GLY A 224 -25.26 -24.58 17.94
N ARG A 225 -24.13 -24.82 17.27
CA ARG A 225 -22.83 -24.18 17.55
C ARG A 225 -22.49 -23.00 16.63
N GLN A 226 -23.27 -22.79 15.56
CA GLN A 226 -23.14 -21.64 14.67
C GLN A 226 -23.81 -20.39 15.28
N GLY A 227 -23.24 -19.82 16.36
CA GLY A 227 -23.72 -18.59 17.02
C GLY A 227 -25.03 -18.75 17.83
N GLY A 228 -25.28 -19.95 18.37
CA GLY A 228 -26.62 -20.54 18.40
C GLY A 228 -27.58 -20.29 19.57
N TRP A 229 -27.25 -19.64 20.70
CA TRP A 229 -28.24 -19.38 21.76
C TRP A 229 -28.33 -17.90 22.15
N VAL A 230 -27.21 -17.31 22.54
CA VAL A 230 -27.15 -15.91 23.03
C VAL A 230 -27.63 -14.94 21.94
N ALA A 231 -27.14 -15.08 20.70
CA ALA A 231 -27.51 -14.21 19.59
C ALA A 231 -29.01 -14.30 19.23
N ARG A 232 -29.62 -15.50 19.29
CA ARG A 232 -31.07 -15.67 19.05
C ARG A 232 -31.92 -14.96 20.09
N HIS A 233 -31.57 -15.10 21.38
CA HIS A 233 -32.31 -14.43 22.45
C HIS A 233 -32.14 -12.92 22.40
N LEU A 234 -30.92 -12.42 22.16
CA LEU A 234 -30.70 -10.98 21.95
C LEU A 234 -31.50 -10.45 20.75
N THR A 235 -31.58 -11.22 19.65
CA THR A 235 -32.40 -10.85 18.49
C THR A 235 -33.89 -10.81 18.85
N SER A 236 -34.39 -11.75 19.66
CA SER A 236 -35.78 -11.75 20.12
C SER A 236 -36.13 -10.52 20.97
N LEU A 237 -35.17 -9.99 21.74
CA LEU A 237 -35.36 -8.78 22.55
C LEU A 237 -35.56 -7.52 21.69
N LEU A 238 -35.13 -7.52 20.42
CA LEU A 238 -35.34 -6.39 19.50
C LEU A 238 -36.83 -6.14 19.20
N SER A 239 -37.66 -7.19 19.30
CA SER A 239 -39.12 -7.09 19.12
C SER A 239 -39.83 -6.41 20.30
N SER A 240 -39.14 -6.10 21.39
CA SER A 240 -39.68 -5.35 22.52
C SER A 240 -40.09 -3.92 22.12
N ARG A 241 -41.13 -3.38 22.76
CA ARG A 241 -41.51 -1.95 22.62
C ARG A 241 -40.70 -1.02 23.52
N ASP A 242 -39.92 -1.56 24.45
CA ASP A 242 -39.08 -0.79 25.36
C ASP A 242 -37.74 -0.42 24.68
N LEU A 243 -37.53 0.89 24.49
CA LEU A 243 -36.34 1.42 23.85
C LEU A 243 -35.05 1.04 24.60
N LYS A 244 -35.07 0.89 25.93
CA LYS A 244 -33.89 0.50 26.71
C LYS A 244 -33.52 -0.96 26.48
N VAL A 245 -34.52 -1.83 26.32
CA VAL A 245 -34.32 -3.25 25.98
C VAL A 245 -33.71 -3.35 24.58
N GLN A 246 -34.27 -2.60 23.62
CA GLN A 246 -33.75 -2.56 22.24
C GLN A 246 -32.30 -2.04 22.19
N GLU A 247 -32.00 -0.92 22.85
CA GLU A 247 -30.64 -0.35 22.91
C GLU A 247 -29.62 -1.35 23.50
N ALA A 248 -29.99 -2.02 24.60
CA ALA A 248 -29.14 -3.01 25.26
C ALA A 248 -28.89 -4.23 24.36
N ALA A 249 -29.94 -4.77 23.75
CA ALA A 249 -29.86 -5.91 22.85
C ALA A 249 -29.00 -5.60 21.61
N LEU A 250 -29.20 -4.43 20.99
CA LEU A 250 -28.41 -3.96 19.85
C LEU A 250 -26.93 -3.81 20.22
N SER A 251 -26.63 -3.23 21.39
CA SER A 251 -25.24 -3.07 21.85
C SER A 251 -24.55 -4.41 22.10
N ALA A 252 -25.27 -5.39 22.67
CA ALA A 252 -24.77 -6.75 22.88
C ALA A 252 -24.52 -7.49 21.55
N LEU A 253 -25.46 -7.39 20.59
CA LEU A 253 -25.30 -7.97 19.26
C LEU A 253 -24.13 -7.34 18.50
N ALA A 254 -23.99 -6.01 18.59
CA ALA A 254 -22.85 -5.30 18.01
C ALA A 254 -21.53 -5.81 18.57
N ALA A 255 -21.44 -5.97 19.90
CA ALA A 255 -20.23 -6.46 20.55
C ALA A 255 -19.94 -7.92 20.17
N LEU A 256 -20.95 -8.78 20.01
CA LEU A 256 -20.76 -10.16 19.55
C LEU A 256 -20.32 -10.28 18.09
N ALA A 257 -20.87 -9.44 17.19
CA ALA A 257 -20.59 -9.49 15.76
C ALA A 257 -19.20 -8.93 15.39
N ARG A 258 -18.63 -8.07 16.22
CA ARG A 258 -17.34 -7.41 15.96
C ARG A 258 -16.22 -8.43 15.76
N ASP A 259 -15.58 -8.39 14.59
CA ASP A 259 -14.47 -9.28 14.21
C ASP A 259 -14.80 -10.78 14.35
N ASN A 260 -16.08 -11.16 14.23
CA ASN A 260 -16.56 -12.54 14.31
C ASN A 260 -17.42 -12.88 13.08
N TYR A 261 -16.77 -13.46 12.07
CA TYR A 261 -17.39 -13.74 10.78
C TYR A 261 -18.59 -14.69 10.88
N GLU A 262 -18.49 -15.74 11.70
CA GLU A 262 -19.56 -16.74 11.83
C GLU A 262 -20.82 -16.12 12.44
N VAL A 263 -20.67 -15.36 13.53
CA VAL A 263 -21.79 -14.68 14.18
C VAL A 263 -22.40 -13.63 13.26
N ALA A 264 -21.58 -12.80 12.59
CA ALA A 264 -22.07 -11.77 11.69
C ALA A 264 -22.83 -12.37 10.49
N ALA A 265 -22.31 -13.43 9.88
CA ALA A 265 -22.98 -14.14 8.77
C ALA A 265 -24.34 -14.70 9.19
N ASN A 266 -24.47 -15.21 10.41
CA ASN A 266 -25.74 -15.71 10.93
C ASN A 266 -26.73 -14.60 11.25
N LEU A 267 -26.28 -13.46 11.77
CA LEU A 267 -27.12 -12.30 12.03
C LEU A 267 -27.62 -11.60 10.75
N ALA A 268 -26.91 -11.78 9.63
CA ALA A 268 -27.30 -11.26 8.32
C ALA A 268 -28.40 -12.11 7.65
N LYS A 269 -28.42 -13.44 7.88
CA LYS A 269 -29.38 -14.36 7.26
C LYS A 269 -30.77 -14.31 7.93
N PRO A 270 -31.87 -14.41 7.15
CA PRO A 270 -33.20 -14.64 7.72
C PRO A 270 -33.29 -16.02 8.40
N GLY A 271 -34.24 -16.20 9.32
CA GLY A 271 -34.46 -17.47 10.02
C GLY A 271 -34.84 -18.61 9.06
N LEU A 272 -34.70 -19.87 9.53
CA LEU A 272 -34.97 -21.09 8.74
C LEU A 272 -36.42 -21.21 8.23
N ASP A 273 -37.37 -20.47 8.81
CA ASP A 273 -38.73 -20.33 8.28
C ASP A 273 -38.79 -19.16 7.28
N GLU A 274 -38.55 -19.47 5.99
CA GLU A 274 -38.21 -18.57 4.88
C GLU A 274 -39.21 -17.46 4.51
N THR A 275 -40.18 -17.06 5.34
CA THR A 275 -41.13 -15.98 4.94
C THR A 275 -41.60 -14.99 6.02
N GLU A 276 -41.35 -15.17 7.32
CA GLU A 276 -41.98 -14.29 8.34
C GLU A 276 -41.03 -13.61 9.36
N THR A 277 -39.81 -14.10 9.60
CA THR A 277 -38.92 -13.50 10.62
C THR A 277 -37.77 -12.68 10.02
N PRO A 278 -37.72 -11.34 10.23
CA PRO A 278 -36.64 -10.50 9.72
C PRO A 278 -35.30 -10.86 10.38
N SER A 279 -34.20 -10.81 9.62
CA SER A 279 -32.85 -11.00 10.17
C SER A 279 -32.50 -9.89 11.16
N ALA A 280 -31.57 -10.16 12.09
CA ALA A 280 -31.11 -9.15 13.05
C ALA A 280 -30.56 -7.89 12.36
N LEU A 281 -29.87 -8.07 11.22
CA LEU A 281 -29.42 -6.96 10.38
C LEU A 281 -30.60 -6.10 9.87
N SER A 282 -31.63 -6.73 9.32
CA SER A 282 -32.81 -6.02 8.80
C SER A 282 -33.58 -5.29 9.91
N MET A 283 -33.70 -5.89 11.10
CA MET A 283 -34.28 -5.25 12.27
C MET A 283 -33.46 -4.03 12.73
N ALA A 284 -32.12 -4.17 12.81
CA ALA A 284 -31.23 -3.08 13.15
C ALA A 284 -31.33 -1.93 12.14
N LEU A 285 -31.31 -2.20 10.84
CA LEU A 285 -31.47 -1.19 9.79
C LEU A 285 -32.82 -0.47 9.85
N GLY A 286 -33.89 -1.17 10.25
CA GLY A 286 -35.19 -0.56 10.56
C GLY A 286 -35.10 0.41 11.73
N LEU A 287 -34.45 0.01 12.82
CA LEU A 287 -34.24 0.81 14.02
C LEU A 287 -33.29 2.00 13.79
N CYS A 288 -32.41 1.97 12.79
CA CYS A 288 -31.63 3.13 12.36
C CYS A 288 -32.50 4.34 11.94
N LYS A 289 -33.80 4.15 11.68
CA LYS A 289 -34.74 5.21 11.28
C LYS A 289 -35.58 5.77 12.44
N THR A 290 -35.36 5.28 13.66
CA THR A 290 -36.10 5.75 14.85
C THR A 290 -35.76 7.20 15.21
N ARG A 291 -36.64 7.85 15.99
CA ARG A 291 -36.40 9.20 16.56
C ARG A 291 -35.54 9.17 17.83
N ALA A 292 -35.42 8.02 18.48
CA ALA A 292 -34.62 7.87 19.69
C ALA A 292 -33.12 7.72 19.36
N THR A 293 -32.34 8.78 19.56
CA THR A 293 -30.94 8.83 19.15
C THR A 293 -30.07 7.71 19.76
N SER A 294 -30.34 7.28 21.00
CA SER A 294 -29.57 6.20 21.65
C SER A 294 -29.77 4.84 20.95
N VAL A 295 -31.02 4.49 20.63
CA VAL A 295 -31.36 3.29 19.85
C VAL A 295 -30.80 3.39 18.43
N GLN A 296 -30.88 4.58 17.83
CA GLN A 296 -30.35 4.82 16.48
C GLN A 296 -28.84 4.57 16.39
N LEU A 297 -28.07 5.01 17.39
CA LEU A 297 -26.62 4.76 17.48
C LEU A 297 -26.32 3.28 17.72
N ALA A 298 -27.00 2.63 18.67
CA ALA A 298 -26.81 1.20 18.94
C ALA A 298 -27.16 0.33 17.71
N ALA A 299 -28.22 0.70 16.99
CA ALA A 299 -28.64 0.04 15.75
C ALA A 299 -27.61 0.21 14.64
N SER A 300 -27.09 1.43 14.48
CA SER A 300 -26.05 1.74 13.49
C SER A 300 -24.75 0.99 13.79
N LEU A 301 -24.34 0.91 15.06
CA LEU A 301 -23.16 0.15 15.48
C LEU A 301 -23.34 -1.36 15.23
N CYS A 302 -24.51 -1.91 15.59
CA CYS A 302 -24.85 -3.31 15.36
C CYS A 302 -24.82 -3.65 13.86
N ALA A 303 -25.51 -2.87 13.04
CA ALA A 303 -25.50 -3.06 11.60
C ALA A 303 -24.09 -2.89 11.00
N THR A 304 -23.29 -1.95 11.51
CA THR A 304 -21.89 -1.78 11.07
C THR A 304 -21.07 -3.04 11.31
N HIS A 305 -21.09 -3.60 12.52
CA HIS A 305 -20.32 -4.81 12.82
C HIS A 305 -20.85 -6.05 12.11
N ILE A 306 -22.16 -6.17 11.89
CA ILE A 306 -22.72 -7.27 11.08
C ILE A 306 -22.29 -7.14 9.61
N VAL A 307 -22.42 -5.96 8.99
CA VAL A 307 -22.01 -5.73 7.59
C VAL A 307 -20.52 -5.99 7.43
N ARG A 308 -19.69 -5.42 8.30
CA ARG A 308 -18.23 -5.61 8.25
C ARG A 308 -17.79 -7.04 8.53
N GLY A 309 -18.52 -7.75 9.39
CA GLY A 309 -18.22 -9.14 9.73
C GLY A 309 -18.77 -10.18 8.75
N SER A 310 -19.81 -9.87 7.97
CA SER A 310 -20.50 -10.86 7.11
C SER A 310 -20.00 -10.91 5.66
N THR A 311 -19.23 -9.91 5.22
CA THR A 311 -18.75 -9.82 3.85
C THR A 311 -17.53 -10.72 3.62
N SER A 312 -17.65 -11.68 2.69
CA SER A 312 -16.49 -12.23 1.99
C SER A 312 -15.76 -11.08 1.26
N PRO A 313 -14.42 -11.11 1.08
CA PRO A 313 -13.65 -10.02 0.45
C PRO A 313 -14.10 -9.55 -0.96
N ILE A 314 -15.17 -10.13 -1.53
CA ILE A 314 -15.61 -9.98 -2.91
C ILE A 314 -16.92 -9.18 -3.04
N ALA A 315 -17.71 -8.99 -1.98
CA ALA A 315 -19.01 -8.28 -2.08
C ALA A 315 -19.29 -7.37 -0.88
N ILE A 316 -19.35 -6.05 -1.10
CA ILE A 316 -19.72 -5.04 -0.09
C ILE A 316 -21.23 -4.78 -0.15
N ASP A 317 -21.92 -4.81 1.01
CA ASP A 317 -23.32 -4.40 1.11
C ASP A 317 -23.44 -2.85 1.12
N ILE A 318 -23.52 -2.29 -0.09
CA ILE A 318 -23.56 -0.85 -0.33
C ILE A 318 -24.84 -0.21 0.28
N SER A 319 -25.99 -0.86 0.18
CA SER A 319 -27.28 -0.29 0.60
C SER A 319 -27.36 -0.09 2.12
N SER A 320 -26.96 -1.12 2.87
CA SER A 320 -26.91 -1.07 4.33
C SER A 320 -25.90 -0.02 4.80
N SER A 321 -24.72 0.02 4.16
CA SER A 321 -23.66 0.99 4.44
C SER A 321 -24.12 2.43 4.21
N LEU A 322 -24.82 2.71 3.11
CA LEU A 322 -25.39 4.03 2.80
C LEU A 322 -26.40 4.49 3.86
N THR A 323 -27.25 3.58 4.34
CA THR A 323 -28.23 3.88 5.39
C THR A 323 -27.53 4.33 6.67
N ILE A 324 -26.49 3.60 7.09
CA ILE A 324 -25.69 3.92 8.28
C ILE A 324 -24.98 5.26 8.08
N MET A 325 -24.29 5.45 6.94
CA MET A 325 -23.56 6.69 6.65
C MET A 325 -24.47 7.91 6.68
N HIS A 326 -25.67 7.83 6.10
CA HIS A 326 -26.62 8.95 6.11
C HIS A 326 -26.96 9.39 7.54
N VAL A 327 -27.22 8.43 8.43
CA VAL A 327 -27.54 8.69 9.83
C VAL A 327 -26.35 9.30 10.57
N MET A 328 -25.15 8.71 10.45
CA MET A 328 -23.94 9.22 11.09
C MET A 328 -23.65 10.65 10.62
N ASN A 329 -23.73 10.89 9.31
CA ASN A 329 -23.44 12.18 8.70
C ASN A 329 -24.45 13.28 9.11
N ARG A 330 -25.67 12.91 9.49
CA ARG A 330 -26.66 13.83 10.07
C ARG A 330 -26.33 14.15 11.53
N LEU A 331 -26.02 13.13 12.35
CA LEU A 331 -25.71 13.31 13.77
C LEU A 331 -24.41 14.11 13.97
N ILE A 332 -23.37 13.82 13.19
CA ILE A 332 -22.09 14.54 13.22
C ILE A 332 -22.28 16.04 12.93
N ALA A 333 -23.11 16.37 11.95
CA ALA A 333 -23.37 17.76 11.54
C ALA A 333 -24.36 18.52 12.45
N SER A 334 -25.06 17.84 13.36
CA SER A 334 -26.06 18.48 14.22
C SER A 334 -25.38 19.27 15.35
N ALA A 335 -25.61 20.59 15.38
CA ALA A 335 -25.17 21.45 16.49
C ALA A 335 -26.03 21.29 17.76
N THR A 336 -27.19 20.65 17.66
CA THR A 336 -28.13 20.46 18.79
C THR A 336 -27.88 19.17 19.56
N GLU A 337 -27.14 18.22 18.97
CA GLU A 337 -26.81 16.95 19.60
C GLU A 337 -25.68 17.11 20.61
N GLN A 338 -25.78 16.36 21.71
CA GLN A 338 -24.77 16.37 22.78
C GLN A 338 -23.42 15.87 22.25
N PRO A 339 -22.28 16.38 22.78
CA PRO A 339 -20.95 15.95 22.35
C PRO A 339 -20.77 14.43 22.36
N GLN A 340 -21.24 13.74 23.41
CA GLN A 340 -21.14 12.28 23.55
C GLN A 340 -21.88 11.52 22.43
N THR A 341 -23.04 12.03 21.99
CA THR A 341 -23.79 11.47 20.86
C THR A 341 -22.98 11.58 19.58
N ARG A 342 -22.38 12.75 19.34
CA ARG A 342 -21.57 13.03 18.15
C ARG A 342 -20.27 12.22 18.16
N THR A 343 -19.66 12.01 19.33
CA THR A 343 -18.49 11.13 19.53
C THR A 343 -18.79 9.71 19.06
N LYS A 344 -19.91 9.12 19.52
CA LYS A 344 -20.34 7.79 19.08
C LYS A 344 -20.58 7.73 17.57
N ALA A 345 -21.19 8.76 17.00
CA ALA A 345 -21.43 8.82 15.55
C ALA A 345 -20.12 8.86 14.73
N CYS A 346 -19.12 9.62 15.17
CA CYS A 346 -17.79 9.63 14.55
C CYS A 346 -17.12 8.25 14.61
N PHE A 347 -17.17 7.57 15.76
CA PHE A 347 -16.57 6.23 15.90
C PHE A 347 -17.32 5.15 15.12
N ILE A 348 -18.65 5.20 15.01
CA ILE A 348 -19.41 4.26 14.18
C ILE A 348 -19.06 4.47 12.70
N LEU A 349 -18.98 5.72 12.22
CA LEU A 349 -18.50 6.01 10.87
C LEU A 349 -17.09 5.45 10.66
N ASN A 350 -16.19 5.67 11.62
CA ASN A 350 -14.85 5.11 11.62
C ASN A 350 -14.86 3.57 11.47
N TYR A 351 -15.62 2.85 12.32
CA TYR A 351 -15.72 1.40 12.25
C TYR A 351 -16.31 0.89 10.93
N LEU A 352 -17.20 1.66 10.30
CA LEU A 352 -17.79 1.30 9.02
C LEU A 352 -16.77 1.38 7.88
N VAL A 353 -15.92 2.40 7.86
CA VAL A 353 -15.01 2.65 6.73
C VAL A 353 -13.59 2.09 6.93
N THR A 354 -13.26 1.64 8.16
CA THR A 354 -11.93 1.11 8.49
C THR A 354 -11.54 -0.05 7.57
N ASP A 355 -10.35 0.07 6.98
CA ASP A 355 -9.72 -0.88 6.06
C ASP A 355 -10.50 -1.15 4.76
N GLU A 356 -11.46 -0.28 4.37
CA GLU A 356 -12.25 -0.42 3.14
C GLU A 356 -12.18 0.83 2.25
N LYS A 357 -11.41 0.73 1.16
CA LYS A 357 -11.23 1.86 0.24
C LYS A 357 -12.55 2.35 -0.36
N GLU A 358 -13.42 1.45 -0.80
CA GLU A 358 -14.70 1.81 -1.44
C GLU A 358 -15.64 2.53 -0.48
N LEU A 359 -15.70 2.10 0.79
CA LEU A 359 -16.51 2.75 1.82
C LEU A 359 -15.93 4.12 2.20
N CYS A 360 -14.60 4.28 2.23
CA CYS A 360 -13.96 5.58 2.42
C CYS A 360 -14.32 6.56 1.29
N GLN A 361 -14.22 6.11 0.03
CA GLN A 361 -14.58 6.94 -1.13
C GLN A 361 -16.06 7.31 -1.11
N MET A 362 -16.94 6.36 -0.81
CA MET A 362 -18.36 6.62 -0.70
C MET A 362 -18.67 7.62 0.42
N ALA A 363 -18.01 7.53 1.57
CA ALA A 363 -18.17 8.51 2.64
C ALA A 363 -17.69 9.90 2.20
N PHE A 364 -16.60 9.98 1.43
CA PHE A 364 -16.10 11.22 0.84
C PHE A 364 -17.13 11.83 -0.14
N ASP A 365 -17.64 11.04 -1.09
CA ASP A 365 -18.65 11.48 -2.08
C ASP A 365 -19.97 11.94 -1.41
N ARG A 366 -20.28 11.43 -0.22
CA ARG A 366 -21.44 11.84 0.59
C ARG A 366 -21.16 13.05 1.51
N GLY A 367 -19.99 13.67 1.39
CA GLY A 367 -19.60 14.87 2.14
C GLY A 367 -19.32 14.64 3.62
N CYS A 368 -19.02 13.40 4.04
CA CYS A 368 -18.67 13.11 5.43
C CYS A 368 -17.39 13.84 5.85
N LEU A 369 -16.38 13.89 4.98
CA LEU A 369 -15.11 14.58 5.25
C LEU A 369 -15.32 16.07 5.53
N THR A 370 -16.11 16.76 4.70
CA THR A 370 -16.40 18.19 4.85
C THR A 370 -17.09 18.50 6.18
N LYS A 371 -18.01 17.63 6.62
CA LYS A 371 -18.72 17.80 7.90
C LYS A 371 -17.83 17.49 9.11
N LEU A 372 -16.98 16.47 9.01
CA LEU A 372 -15.95 16.19 10.02
C LEU A 372 -14.96 17.35 10.13
N ALA A 373 -14.52 17.91 9.00
CA ALA A 373 -13.65 19.07 8.95
C ALA A 373 -14.30 20.29 9.62
N ALA A 374 -15.56 20.61 9.27
CA ALA A 374 -16.30 21.70 9.90
C ALA A 374 -16.44 21.49 11.42
N LEU A 375 -16.70 20.26 11.86
CA LEU A 375 -16.75 19.90 13.27
C LEU A 375 -15.41 20.17 13.97
N VAL A 376 -14.30 19.63 13.45
CA VAL A 376 -12.95 19.84 14.02
C VAL A 376 -12.63 21.32 14.13
N LYS A 377 -12.91 22.11 13.09
CA LYS A 377 -12.71 23.57 13.10
C LYS A 377 -13.55 24.27 14.16
N SER A 378 -14.79 23.84 14.37
CA SER A 378 -15.69 24.45 15.37
C SER A 378 -15.30 24.17 16.81
N ILE A 379 -14.59 23.06 17.07
CA ILE A 379 -14.23 22.65 18.44
C ILE A 379 -12.75 22.82 18.73
N THR A 380 -11.89 23.21 17.79
CA THR A 380 -10.43 23.25 18.00
C THR A 380 -9.91 24.67 17.79
N GLN A 381 -9.29 25.22 18.84
CA GLN A 381 -8.69 26.56 18.81
C GLN A 381 -7.25 26.50 18.29
N THR A 382 -6.88 27.40 17.37
CA THR A 382 -5.54 27.42 16.74
C THR A 382 -4.67 28.60 17.16
N GLU A 383 -5.24 29.64 17.78
CA GLU A 383 -4.54 30.91 18.09
C GLU A 383 -3.68 30.86 19.36
N LYS A 384 -3.79 29.81 20.19
CA LYS A 384 -3.04 29.62 21.45
C LYS A 384 -2.68 28.15 21.74
N ALA A 385 -2.06 27.45 20.78
CA ALA A 385 -1.78 26.01 20.90
C ALA A 385 -0.85 25.60 22.07
N SER A 386 -0.18 26.55 22.74
CA SER A 386 0.70 26.28 23.90
C SER A 386 -0.01 26.35 25.26
N GLU A 387 -1.23 26.87 25.35
CA GLU A 387 -1.98 27.05 26.59
C GLU A 387 -3.41 26.57 26.39
N TRP A 388 -3.61 25.24 26.44
CA TRP A 388 -4.94 24.65 26.47
C TRP A 388 -5.63 25.00 27.80
N ASP A 389 -6.91 25.37 27.73
CA ASP A 389 -7.71 25.70 28.92
C ASP A 389 -7.80 24.49 29.87
N GLU A 390 -7.41 24.69 31.13
CA GLU A 390 -7.52 23.67 32.18
C GLU A 390 -8.99 23.27 32.45
N ASP A 391 -9.95 24.11 32.07
CA ASP A 391 -11.37 23.89 32.31
C ASP A 391 -12.14 23.28 31.11
N GLU A 392 -11.48 22.90 30.01
CA GLU A 392 -12.18 22.26 28.87
C GLU A 392 -12.88 20.96 29.30
N ALA A 393 -14.19 20.87 29.05
CA ALA A 393 -14.95 19.65 29.31
C ALA A 393 -14.42 18.45 28.52
N GLU A 394 -14.12 17.34 29.21
CA GLU A 394 -13.60 16.09 28.62
C GLU A 394 -14.42 15.59 27.42
N SER A 395 -15.75 15.78 27.47
CA SER A 395 -16.65 15.42 26.37
C SER A 395 -16.33 16.09 25.02
N ILE A 396 -15.75 17.30 25.04
CA ILE A 396 -15.28 18.02 23.85
C ILE A 396 -13.96 17.43 23.38
N SER A 397 -13.03 17.11 24.29
CA SER A 397 -11.78 16.43 23.96
C SER A 397 -12.05 15.06 23.31
N CYS A 398 -12.96 14.25 23.86
CA CYS A 398 -13.37 12.96 23.25
C CYS A 398 -14.01 13.14 21.87
N LEU A 399 -14.81 14.20 21.69
CA LEU A 399 -15.41 14.50 20.38
C LEU A 399 -14.34 14.86 19.35
N ARG A 400 -13.32 15.63 19.75
CA ARG A 400 -12.18 16.00 18.91
C ARG A 400 -11.36 14.77 18.51
N GLU A 401 -11.06 13.89 19.46
CA GLU A 401 -10.43 12.60 19.19
C GLU A 401 -11.22 11.79 18.15
N ALA A 402 -12.53 11.64 18.35
CA ALA A 402 -13.35 10.81 17.47
C ALA A 402 -13.42 11.38 16.05
N ALA A 403 -13.56 12.70 15.92
CA ALA A 403 -13.62 13.37 14.62
C ALA A 403 -12.28 13.26 13.86
N LEU A 404 -11.15 13.51 14.53
CA LEU A 404 -9.82 13.35 13.94
C LEU A 404 -9.53 11.90 13.58
N THR A 405 -9.95 10.93 14.41
CA THR A 405 -9.79 9.50 14.11
C THR A 405 -10.55 9.11 12.84
N ALA A 406 -11.80 9.58 12.69
CA ALA A 406 -12.58 9.33 11.47
C ALA A 406 -11.94 9.97 10.22
N ILE A 407 -11.40 11.19 10.34
CA ILE A 407 -10.66 11.86 9.25
C ILE A 407 -9.42 11.05 8.87
N ALA A 408 -8.65 10.58 9.86
CA ALA A 408 -7.46 9.77 9.64
C ALA A 408 -7.78 8.53 8.81
N VAL A 409 -8.84 7.78 9.19
CA VAL A 409 -9.21 6.54 8.50
C VAL A 409 -9.70 6.79 7.07
N LEU A 410 -10.50 7.84 6.82
CA LEU A 410 -10.89 8.22 5.46
C LEU A 410 -9.67 8.47 4.56
N ALA A 411 -8.62 9.08 5.12
CA ALA A 411 -7.39 9.44 4.39
C ALA A 411 -6.40 8.27 4.19
N VAL A 412 -6.64 7.07 4.75
CA VAL A 412 -5.67 5.95 4.71
C VAL A 412 -5.40 5.47 3.29
N ALA A 413 -6.45 5.28 2.49
CA ALA A 413 -6.37 4.54 1.24
C ALA A 413 -6.38 5.41 -0.04
N ASP A 414 -6.80 6.68 0.06
CA ASP A 414 -7.04 7.51 -1.13
C ASP A 414 -6.24 8.81 -1.14
N ASN A 415 -5.66 9.16 -2.29
CA ASN A 415 -4.85 10.37 -2.46
C ASN A 415 -5.69 11.64 -2.58
N ASP A 416 -6.86 11.56 -3.19
CA ASP A 416 -7.71 12.74 -3.42
C ASP A 416 -8.25 13.24 -2.07
N ILE A 417 -8.64 12.31 -1.19
CA ILE A 417 -9.03 12.61 0.20
C ILE A 417 -7.86 13.27 0.94
N ARG A 418 -6.63 12.79 0.77
CA ARG A 418 -5.43 13.38 1.41
C ARG A 418 -5.18 14.80 0.94
N CYS A 419 -5.25 15.05 -0.37
CA CYS A 419 -5.12 16.38 -0.96
C CYS A 419 -6.26 17.30 -0.50
N ASP A 420 -7.50 16.81 -0.42
CA ASP A 420 -8.63 17.62 0.04
C ASP A 420 -8.46 18.08 1.50
N ILE A 421 -7.93 17.22 2.38
CA ILE A 421 -7.61 17.56 3.78
C ILE A 421 -6.60 18.72 3.87
N THR A 422 -5.59 18.73 3.01
CA THR A 422 -4.51 19.74 3.04
C THR A 422 -4.86 20.99 2.27
N ASP A 423 -5.35 20.85 1.04
CA ASP A 423 -5.37 21.90 0.03
C ASP A 423 -6.71 22.64 -0.01
N ASN A 424 -7.83 21.94 0.25
CA ASN A 424 -9.17 22.54 0.19
C ASN A 424 -9.76 22.79 1.60
N LEU A 425 -9.60 21.81 2.49
CA LEU A 425 -10.17 21.87 3.85
C LEU A 425 -9.21 22.50 4.85
N HIS A 426 -7.92 22.65 4.53
CA HIS A 426 -6.90 23.33 5.35
C HIS A 426 -6.88 22.84 6.81
N LEU A 427 -6.86 21.52 7.03
CA LEU A 427 -6.93 20.95 8.38
C LEU A 427 -5.60 20.89 9.12
N ILE A 428 -4.47 21.17 8.46
CA ILE A 428 -3.13 21.07 9.05
C ILE A 428 -2.97 21.87 10.36
N PRO A 429 -3.41 23.14 10.48
CA PRO A 429 -3.26 23.89 11.73
C PRO A 429 -3.99 23.26 12.92
N TYR A 430 -5.15 22.64 12.65
CA TYR A 430 -5.96 21.98 13.68
C TYR A 430 -5.35 20.64 14.11
N ILE A 431 -4.77 19.88 13.17
CA ILE A 431 -4.01 18.66 13.46
C ILE A 431 -2.76 19.02 14.27
N SER A 432 -2.07 20.11 13.93
CA SER A 432 -0.91 20.61 14.68
C SER A 432 -1.27 21.00 16.11
N ALA A 433 -2.33 21.79 16.31
CA ALA A 433 -2.81 22.16 17.64
C ALA A 433 -3.18 20.92 18.48
N ALA A 434 -3.76 19.90 17.87
CA ALA A 434 -4.14 18.66 18.56
C ALA A 434 -2.94 17.85 19.09
N LEU A 435 -1.72 18.02 18.55
CA LEU A 435 -0.51 17.34 19.03
C LEU A 435 -0.05 17.80 20.42
N SER A 436 -0.33 19.06 20.79
CA SER A 436 0.01 19.62 22.10
C SER A 436 -1.12 19.50 23.13
N HIS A 437 -2.21 18.83 22.78
CA HIS A 437 -3.40 18.74 23.62
C HIS A 437 -3.18 17.87 24.86
N ARG A 438 -3.80 18.22 26.00
CA ARG A 438 -3.67 17.46 27.27
C ARG A 438 -4.24 16.04 27.25
N HIS A 439 -5.36 15.85 26.56
CA HIS A 439 -6.03 14.55 26.42
C HIS A 439 -5.27 13.62 25.47
N VAL A 440 -4.86 12.45 25.97
CA VAL A 440 -4.06 11.43 25.25
C VAL A 440 -4.71 11.03 23.92
N GLY A 441 -6.03 10.79 23.92
CA GLY A 441 -6.75 10.40 22.71
C GLY A 441 -6.73 11.45 21.58
N VAL A 442 -6.65 12.75 21.92
CA VAL A 442 -6.57 13.82 20.91
C VAL A 442 -5.19 13.81 20.24
N ARG A 443 -4.11 13.68 21.03
CA ARG A 443 -2.75 13.55 20.50
C ARG A 443 -2.61 12.30 19.64
N TYR A 444 -3.18 11.19 20.09
CA TYR A 444 -3.20 9.93 19.34
C TYR A 444 -3.89 10.09 17.97
N ALA A 445 -5.08 10.69 17.95
CA ALA A 445 -5.84 10.92 16.72
C ALA A 445 -5.10 11.87 15.74
N ALA A 446 -4.41 12.89 16.27
CA ALA A 446 -3.56 13.77 15.48
C ALA A 446 -2.39 13.00 14.83
N CYS A 447 -1.70 12.15 15.59
CA CYS A 447 -0.66 11.26 15.05
C CYS A 447 -1.21 10.34 13.94
N GLN A 448 -2.42 9.80 14.09
CA GLN A 448 -3.06 8.98 13.05
C GLN A 448 -3.41 9.77 11.79
N CYS A 449 -3.82 11.04 11.92
CA CYS A 449 -4.02 11.92 10.76
C CYS A 449 -2.70 12.12 10.01
N ILE A 450 -1.62 12.44 10.72
CA ILE A 450 -0.30 12.68 10.11
C ILE A 450 0.21 11.41 9.44
N ARG A 451 0.05 10.24 10.09
CA ARG A 451 0.37 8.93 9.50
C ARG A 451 -0.39 8.66 8.21
N SER A 452 -1.64 9.09 8.16
CA SER A 452 -2.48 8.87 6.98
C SER A 452 -2.09 9.81 5.85
N LEU A 453 -1.82 11.07 6.15
CA LEU A 453 -1.30 12.06 5.20
C LEU A 453 0.10 11.71 4.67
N SER A 454 0.97 11.16 5.52
CA SER A 454 2.36 10.84 5.17
C SER A 454 2.50 9.67 4.18
N ARG A 455 1.41 8.94 3.90
CA ARG A 455 1.39 7.90 2.85
C ARG A 455 1.44 8.48 1.43
N SER A 456 1.17 9.77 1.24
CA SER A 456 1.29 10.44 -0.06
C SER A 456 2.62 11.20 -0.17
N VAL A 457 3.48 10.79 -1.10
CA VAL A 457 4.76 11.47 -1.35
C VAL A 457 4.57 12.94 -1.75
N ALA A 458 3.47 13.27 -2.44
CA ALA A 458 3.15 14.64 -2.83
C ALA A 458 2.85 15.52 -1.61
N VAL A 459 1.98 15.04 -0.71
CA VAL A 459 1.61 15.73 0.54
C VAL A 459 2.80 15.85 1.49
N VAL A 460 3.66 14.82 1.54
CA VAL A 460 4.91 14.85 2.32
C VAL A 460 5.85 15.96 1.84
N ARG A 461 6.07 16.07 0.53
CA ARG A 461 7.07 17.00 -0.03
C ARG A 461 6.63 18.46 -0.10
N THR A 462 5.34 18.73 0.05
CA THR A 462 4.75 20.07 -0.05
C THR A 462 4.14 20.46 1.29
N SER A 463 2.92 20.02 1.57
CA SER A 463 2.11 20.51 2.69
C SER A 463 2.66 20.14 4.08
N LEU A 464 3.23 18.94 4.27
CA LEU A 464 3.75 18.52 5.60
C LEU A 464 5.11 19.12 5.96
N VAL A 465 5.99 19.32 4.96
CA VAL A 465 7.30 19.94 5.17
C VAL A 465 7.15 21.46 5.35
N ASP A 466 6.29 22.11 4.57
CA ASP A 466 6.11 23.56 4.60
C ASP A 466 5.36 24.05 5.86
N SER A 467 4.54 23.19 6.49
CA SER A 467 3.69 23.57 7.64
C SER A 467 4.33 23.39 9.02
N GLU A 468 5.62 23.04 9.10
CA GLU A 468 6.30 22.60 10.33
C GLU A 468 5.63 21.42 11.08
N LEU A 469 4.60 20.77 10.54
CA LEU A 469 3.86 19.70 11.24
C LEU A 469 4.78 18.53 11.62
N GLY A 470 5.78 18.22 10.80
CA GLY A 470 6.81 17.23 11.12
C GLY A 470 7.68 17.60 12.33
N LYS A 471 7.89 18.90 12.61
CA LYS A 471 8.63 19.37 13.79
C LYS A 471 7.77 19.25 15.07
N SER A 472 6.48 19.58 15.00
CA SER A 472 5.55 19.38 16.11
C SER A 472 5.44 17.90 16.48
N LEU A 473 5.28 17.02 15.48
CA LEU A 473 5.26 15.57 15.70
C LEU A 473 6.56 15.07 16.34
N TYR A 474 7.70 15.60 15.88
CA TYR A 474 9.01 15.26 16.41
C TYR A 474 9.14 15.67 17.89
N GLN A 475 8.65 16.84 18.28
CA GLN A 475 8.66 17.30 19.67
C GLN A 475 7.82 16.39 20.57
N THR A 476 6.62 15.98 20.13
CA THR A 476 5.77 15.01 20.85
C THR A 476 6.50 13.68 21.03
N PHE A 477 7.17 13.17 20.00
CA PHE A 477 7.90 11.90 20.07
C PHE A 477 9.11 11.91 21.03
N LEU A 478 9.77 13.07 21.19
CA LEU A 478 10.92 13.21 22.06
C LEU A 478 10.57 13.25 23.56
N GLN A 479 9.31 13.49 23.93
CA GLN A 479 8.89 13.51 25.32
C GLN A 479 9.05 12.12 25.95
N GLU A 480 9.83 12.03 27.03
CA GLU A 480 10.15 10.74 27.66
C GLU A 480 8.96 10.10 28.39
N ASP A 481 8.09 10.95 28.94
CA ASP A 481 6.89 10.66 29.73
C ASP A 481 5.60 10.58 28.90
N GLU A 482 5.69 10.68 27.58
CA GLU A 482 4.53 10.60 26.69
C GLU A 482 3.88 9.21 26.69
N ASP A 483 2.55 9.17 26.54
CA ASP A 483 1.77 7.94 26.51
C ASP A 483 2.29 7.00 25.40
N ARG A 484 2.50 5.73 25.77
CA ARG A 484 3.04 4.70 24.88
C ARG A 484 2.28 4.57 23.55
N ARG A 485 0.95 4.79 23.54
CA ARG A 485 0.11 4.69 22.33
C ARG A 485 0.30 5.91 21.43
N VAL A 486 0.51 7.10 22.00
CA VAL A 486 0.84 8.32 21.26
C VAL A 486 2.24 8.22 20.68
N THR A 487 3.22 7.80 21.49
CA THR A 487 4.59 7.51 21.06
C THR A 487 4.60 6.50 19.90
N PHE A 488 3.85 5.41 20.04
CA PHE A 488 3.69 4.40 18.99
C PHE A 488 3.10 4.97 17.71
N ALA A 489 2.04 5.78 17.80
CA ALA A 489 1.40 6.41 16.64
C ALA A 489 2.31 7.44 15.96
N ALA A 490 3.07 8.22 16.75
CA ALA A 490 3.99 9.22 16.25
C ALA A 490 5.18 8.59 15.50
N LEU A 491 5.74 7.51 16.04
CA LEU A 491 6.87 6.79 15.45
C LEU A 491 6.59 6.32 14.02
N LEU A 492 5.36 5.92 13.73
CA LEU A 492 4.93 5.50 12.39
C LEU A 492 4.88 6.63 11.36
N ALA A 493 5.03 7.89 11.78
CA ALA A 493 4.83 9.08 10.95
C ALA A 493 6.06 10.02 10.85
N LEU A 494 7.19 9.70 11.51
CA LEU A 494 8.33 10.61 11.64
C LEU A 494 9.23 10.70 10.39
N PHE A 495 9.80 11.89 10.19
CA PHE A 495 10.86 12.22 9.23
C PHE A 495 12.15 12.61 9.95
N LEU A 496 13.29 12.46 9.28
CA LEU A 496 14.63 12.47 9.89
C LEU A 496 15.15 13.84 10.36
N LYS A 497 15.53 13.95 11.65
CA LYS A 497 16.24 15.09 12.29
C LYS A 497 17.14 14.65 13.48
N GLU A 498 18.02 15.55 13.93
CA GLU A 498 19.00 15.36 15.02
C GLU A 498 18.34 15.01 16.37
N GLY A 499 18.77 13.93 17.04
CA GLY A 499 18.23 13.46 18.33
C GLY A 499 17.29 12.25 18.24
N LEU A 500 16.83 11.91 17.03
CA LEU A 500 15.96 10.75 16.77
C LEU A 500 16.60 9.42 17.19
N VAL A 501 17.86 9.18 16.81
CA VAL A 501 18.53 7.88 17.02
C VAL A 501 18.66 7.55 18.51
N LYS A 502 18.95 8.56 19.35
CA LYS A 502 19.01 8.39 20.80
C LYS A 502 17.67 7.98 21.40
N ARG A 503 16.57 8.61 20.97
CA ARG A 503 15.21 8.24 21.40
C ARG A 503 14.81 6.85 20.89
N LEU A 504 15.15 6.51 19.64
CA LEU A 504 14.95 5.15 19.12
C LEU A 504 15.71 4.11 19.94
N SER A 505 16.96 4.38 20.31
CA SER A 505 17.76 3.53 21.20
C SER A 505 17.07 3.29 22.54
N GLN A 506 16.52 4.34 23.18
CA GLN A 506 15.73 4.18 24.41
C GLN A 506 14.50 3.27 24.22
N LEU A 507 13.78 3.42 23.10
CA LEU A 507 12.58 2.61 22.80
C LEU A 507 12.90 1.14 22.51
N LEU A 508 14.10 0.82 22.03
CA LEU A 508 14.55 -0.56 21.87
C LEU A 508 14.66 -1.30 23.21
N HIS A 509 14.91 -0.59 24.31
CA HIS A 509 14.93 -1.15 25.66
C HIS A 509 13.53 -1.26 26.31
N SER A 510 12.47 -0.94 25.57
CA SER A 510 11.10 -1.00 26.09
C SER A 510 10.67 -2.43 26.39
N GLY A 511 9.97 -2.65 27.50
CA GLY A 511 9.31 -3.93 27.79
C GLY A 511 8.20 -4.30 26.80
N TYR A 512 7.78 -3.36 25.93
CA TYR A 512 6.71 -3.56 24.96
C TYR A 512 7.24 -3.90 23.56
N ALA A 513 7.02 -5.14 23.11
CA ALA A 513 7.51 -5.63 21.82
C ALA A 513 7.10 -4.76 20.61
N LYS A 514 5.86 -4.24 20.60
CA LYS A 514 5.36 -3.36 19.52
C LYS A 514 6.14 -2.06 19.38
N LEU A 515 6.65 -1.49 20.48
CA LEU A 515 7.49 -0.29 20.44
C LEU A 515 8.88 -0.63 19.91
N ARG A 516 9.47 -1.74 20.37
CA ARG A 516 10.77 -2.23 19.86
C ARG A 516 10.72 -2.49 18.35
N LEU A 517 9.67 -3.19 17.89
CA LEU A 517 9.46 -3.52 16.48
C LEU A 517 9.41 -2.26 15.60
N ASN A 518 8.61 -1.25 15.98
CA ASN A 518 8.52 -0.01 15.21
C ASN A 518 9.80 0.84 15.29
N ALA A 519 10.51 0.81 16.41
CA ALA A 519 11.79 1.49 16.53
C ALA A 519 12.81 0.87 15.56
N LEU A 520 12.86 -0.46 15.49
CA LEU A 520 13.66 -1.18 14.48
C LEU A 520 13.20 -0.87 13.05
N TRP A 521 11.89 -0.78 12.81
CA TRP A 521 11.37 -0.39 11.50
C TRP A 521 11.83 1.01 11.08
N ALA A 522 11.83 1.99 12.00
CA ALA A 522 12.36 3.32 11.76
C ALA A 522 13.88 3.29 11.50
N VAL A 523 14.65 2.54 12.30
CA VAL A 523 16.11 2.33 12.12
C VAL A 523 16.42 1.69 10.77
N LYS A 524 15.66 0.69 10.34
CA LYS A 524 15.82 0.02 9.05
C LYS A 524 15.67 1.00 7.89
N ASN A 525 14.65 1.88 7.93
CA ASN A 525 14.45 2.90 6.89
C ASN A 525 15.56 3.95 6.93
N LEU A 526 16.04 4.28 8.13
CA LEU A 526 17.20 5.13 8.38
C LEU A 526 18.49 4.64 7.72
N LEU A 527 18.68 3.32 7.63
CA LEU A 527 19.87 2.71 7.04
C LEU A 527 19.73 2.41 5.55
N PHE A 528 18.52 2.52 4.99
CA PHE A 528 18.24 2.15 3.61
C PHE A 528 18.92 3.11 2.62
N LYS A 529 19.84 2.57 1.81
CA LYS A 529 20.63 3.32 0.80
C LYS A 529 21.41 4.52 1.36
N CYS A 530 21.76 4.51 2.65
CA CYS A 530 22.59 5.54 3.27
C CYS A 530 24.08 5.22 3.11
N LYS A 531 24.93 6.27 3.21
CA LYS A 531 26.40 6.12 3.18
C LYS A 531 26.88 5.37 4.43
N SER A 532 27.98 4.62 4.31
CA SER A 532 28.59 3.87 5.42
C SER A 532 28.87 4.73 6.66
N SER A 533 29.32 5.97 6.48
CA SER A 533 29.52 6.90 7.61
C SER A 533 28.24 7.20 8.41
N THR A 534 27.10 7.34 7.74
CA THR A 534 25.79 7.52 8.39
C THR A 534 25.37 6.25 9.12
N LYS A 535 25.58 5.08 8.52
CA LYS A 535 25.26 3.80 9.15
C LYS A 535 26.08 3.58 10.42
N GLN A 536 27.37 3.90 10.37
CA GLN A 536 28.26 3.83 11.53
C GLN A 536 27.84 4.79 12.65
N ALA A 537 27.43 6.02 12.31
CA ALA A 537 26.89 6.96 13.30
C ALA A 537 25.61 6.44 13.97
N VAL A 538 24.67 5.89 13.19
CA VAL A 538 23.44 5.30 13.71
C VAL A 538 23.76 4.10 14.62
N MET A 539 24.62 3.18 14.18
CA MET A 539 25.03 2.02 14.99
C MET A 539 25.88 2.40 16.21
N GLY A 540 26.60 3.52 16.17
CA GLY A 540 27.35 4.06 17.30
C GLY A 540 26.44 4.50 18.44
N GLU A 541 25.30 5.12 18.12
CA GLU A 541 24.29 5.57 19.08
C GLU A 541 23.36 4.43 19.56
N LEU A 542 23.01 3.48 18.68
CA LEU A 542 22.20 2.32 19.05
C LEU A 542 22.98 1.32 19.92
N GLY A 543 24.25 1.09 19.57
CA GLY A 543 25.09 0.10 20.21
C GLY A 543 24.94 -1.30 19.59
N TRP A 544 26.08 -1.93 19.27
CA TRP A 544 26.13 -3.27 18.68
C TRP A 544 25.68 -4.38 19.64
N ALA A 545 25.87 -4.20 20.94
CA ALA A 545 25.40 -5.14 21.96
C ALA A 545 23.87 -5.20 22.01
N GLU A 546 23.21 -4.05 21.80
CA GLU A 546 21.75 -3.97 21.81
C GLU A 546 21.14 -4.63 20.58
N ILE A 547 21.67 -4.33 19.38
CA ILE A 547 21.27 -5.04 18.16
C ILE A 547 21.46 -6.55 18.32
N LYS A 548 22.57 -6.99 18.91
CA LYS A 548 22.81 -8.41 19.18
C LYS A 548 21.73 -9.04 20.08
N SER A 549 21.33 -8.35 21.15
CA SER A 549 20.24 -8.79 22.03
C SER A 549 18.92 -8.96 21.27
N LEU A 550 18.60 -8.01 20.38
CA LEU A 550 17.35 -7.99 19.62
C LEU A 550 17.24 -9.08 18.53
N LEU A 551 18.37 -9.61 18.04
CA LEU A 551 18.37 -10.74 17.10
C LEU A 551 17.82 -12.02 17.75
N SER A 552 17.87 -12.11 19.07
CA SER A 552 17.36 -13.23 19.87
C SER A 552 16.14 -12.84 20.73
N ASP A 553 15.44 -11.76 20.39
CA ASP A 553 14.25 -11.29 21.13
C ASP A 553 13.16 -12.37 21.14
N PRO A 554 12.42 -12.59 22.25
CA PRO A 554 11.34 -13.58 22.29
C PRO A 554 10.20 -13.28 21.30
N ASP A 555 10.04 -12.04 20.83
CA ASP A 555 9.05 -11.67 19.81
C ASP A 555 9.62 -11.83 18.38
N PRO A 556 9.07 -12.71 17.54
CA PRO A 556 9.56 -12.95 16.18
C PRO A 556 9.51 -11.72 15.26
N GLY A 557 8.57 -10.79 15.49
CA GLY A 557 8.47 -9.57 14.71
C GLY A 557 9.60 -8.58 15.02
N VAL A 558 10.07 -8.54 16.27
CA VAL A 558 11.28 -7.79 16.64
C VAL A 558 12.51 -8.42 15.99
N GLN A 559 12.65 -9.75 16.08
CA GLN A 559 13.77 -10.47 15.42
C GLN A 559 13.82 -10.19 13.92
N GLU A 560 12.68 -10.29 13.23
CA GLU A 560 12.55 -10.03 11.80
C GLU A 560 13.06 -8.63 11.43
N GLN A 561 12.62 -7.59 12.14
CA GLN A 561 13.09 -6.23 11.87
C GLN A 561 14.57 -6.04 12.26
N ALA A 562 15.08 -6.72 13.28
CA ALA A 562 16.50 -6.67 13.66
C ALA A 562 17.39 -7.27 12.55
N PHE A 563 17.03 -8.42 11.98
CA PHE A 563 17.73 -8.97 10.81
C PHE A 563 17.61 -8.08 9.58
N HIS A 564 16.48 -7.39 9.40
CA HIS A 564 16.32 -6.42 8.32
C HIS A 564 17.24 -5.20 8.49
N VAL A 565 17.42 -4.72 9.72
CA VAL A 565 18.39 -3.67 10.06
C VAL A 565 19.81 -4.11 9.65
N LEU A 566 20.21 -5.35 9.97
CA LEU A 566 21.49 -5.91 9.52
C LEU A 566 21.58 -6.04 8.00
N ARG A 567 20.50 -6.47 7.34
CA ARG A 567 20.43 -6.58 5.87
C ARG A 567 20.69 -5.24 5.19
N ASN A 568 20.06 -4.17 5.66
CA ASN A 568 20.26 -2.83 5.12
C ASN A 568 21.65 -2.27 5.49
N PHE A 569 22.18 -2.66 6.64
CA PHE A 569 23.54 -2.32 7.04
C PHE A 569 24.57 -2.94 6.08
N ALA A 570 24.49 -4.23 5.82
CA ALA A 570 25.40 -5.00 4.97
C ALA A 570 25.22 -4.71 3.47
N SER A 571 25.61 -3.51 3.01
CA SER A 571 25.49 -3.11 1.59
C SER A 571 26.83 -2.83 0.89
N SER A 572 27.95 -2.94 1.58
CA SER A 572 29.31 -2.79 1.04
C SER A 572 30.28 -3.74 1.77
N GLU A 573 31.44 -3.99 1.19
CA GLU A 573 32.47 -4.83 1.82
C GLU A 573 32.94 -4.27 3.18
N GLU A 574 33.07 -2.94 3.31
CA GLU A 574 33.42 -2.28 4.58
C GLU A 574 32.34 -2.50 5.65
N ASP A 575 31.07 -2.40 5.28
CA ASP A 575 29.96 -2.62 6.20
C ASP A 575 29.90 -4.09 6.66
N ILE A 576 30.17 -5.03 5.74
CA ILE A 576 30.21 -6.47 6.04
C ILE A 576 31.34 -6.79 7.02
N GLU A 577 32.55 -6.31 6.74
CA GLU A 577 33.72 -6.48 7.61
C GLU A 577 33.47 -5.91 9.02
N LEU A 578 32.85 -4.72 9.10
CA LEU A 578 32.51 -4.11 10.39
C LEU A 578 31.46 -4.93 11.16
N MET A 579 30.48 -5.52 10.47
CA MET A 579 29.46 -6.36 11.07
C MET A 579 30.07 -7.64 11.68
N PHE A 580 30.96 -8.32 10.95
CA PHE A 580 31.73 -9.46 11.44
C PHE A 580 32.54 -9.10 12.71
N ARG A 581 33.23 -7.95 12.68
CA ARG A 581 34.06 -7.51 13.81
C ARG A 581 33.26 -7.17 15.07
N ARG A 582 32.06 -6.59 14.93
CA ARG A 582 31.33 -5.97 16.06
C ARG A 582 30.30 -6.88 16.71
N LEU A 583 29.77 -7.90 16.03
CA LEU A 583 28.77 -8.82 16.58
C LEU A 583 29.36 -10.05 17.32
N GLY A 584 30.66 -10.04 17.59
CA GLY A 584 31.35 -11.05 18.39
C GLY A 584 32.27 -11.97 17.59
N GLY A 585 32.69 -11.56 16.39
CA GLY A 585 33.54 -12.35 15.52
C GLY A 585 32.75 -13.23 14.55
N GLU A 586 33.49 -13.94 13.70
CA GLU A 586 32.98 -14.69 12.54
C GLU A 586 32.00 -15.80 12.94
N GLU A 587 32.35 -16.60 13.95
CA GLU A 587 31.53 -17.73 14.39
C GLU A 587 30.22 -17.27 15.05
N ALA A 588 30.24 -16.20 15.85
CA ALA A 588 29.06 -15.75 16.57
C ALA A 588 27.95 -15.20 15.66
N LEU A 589 28.33 -14.47 14.61
CA LEU A 589 27.37 -13.94 13.63
C LEU A 589 26.73 -15.07 12.81
N LEU A 590 27.53 -16.03 12.36
CA LEU A 590 27.03 -17.16 11.58
C LEU A 590 26.13 -18.07 12.43
N GLU A 591 26.42 -18.25 13.71
CA GLU A 591 25.55 -19.02 14.60
C GLU A 591 24.19 -18.35 14.81
N MET A 592 24.14 -17.03 15.00
CA MET A 592 22.86 -16.29 15.08
C MET A 592 22.05 -16.40 13.77
N LEU A 593 22.73 -16.35 12.62
CA LEU A 593 22.08 -16.53 11.32
C LEU A 593 21.56 -17.96 11.14
N ARG A 594 22.29 -18.97 11.64
CA ARG A 594 21.86 -20.36 11.63
C ARG A 594 20.58 -20.55 12.44
N GLU A 595 20.56 -20.08 13.68
CA GLU A 595 19.36 -20.14 14.54
C GLU A 595 18.15 -19.45 13.88
N ALA A 596 18.38 -18.30 13.23
CA ALA A 596 17.32 -17.56 12.54
C ALA A 596 16.81 -18.27 11.28
N LEU A 597 17.68 -18.93 10.52
CA LEU A 597 17.30 -19.75 9.36
C LEU A 597 16.49 -20.99 9.76
N GLU A 598 16.64 -21.47 10.99
CA GLU A 598 15.90 -22.60 11.57
C GLU A 598 14.62 -22.16 12.32
N SER A 599 14.29 -20.87 12.31
CA SER A 599 13.11 -20.33 12.97
C SER A 599 11.81 -20.88 12.38
N LYS A 600 10.80 -21.05 13.24
CA LYS A 600 9.42 -21.39 12.81
C LYS A 600 8.72 -20.23 12.11
N ASN A 601 9.24 -19.00 12.24
CA ASN A 601 8.67 -17.82 11.60
C ASN A 601 9.35 -17.56 10.25
N ALA A 602 8.60 -17.69 9.16
CA ALA A 602 9.12 -17.56 7.80
C ALA A 602 9.68 -16.16 7.48
N ASP A 603 9.19 -15.10 8.11
CA ASP A 603 9.68 -13.74 7.86
C ASP A 603 11.07 -13.52 8.48
N VAL A 604 11.33 -14.12 9.64
CA VAL A 604 12.68 -14.16 10.26
C VAL A 604 13.65 -14.91 9.34
N VAL A 605 13.26 -16.10 8.88
CA VAL A 605 14.07 -16.93 7.96
C VAL A 605 14.37 -16.15 6.67
N LEU A 606 13.38 -15.45 6.11
CA LEU A 606 13.54 -14.64 4.91
C LEU A 606 14.60 -13.55 5.09
N GLN A 607 14.55 -12.77 6.19
CA GLN A 607 15.53 -11.72 6.41
C GLN A 607 16.92 -12.28 6.68
N ALA A 608 17.03 -13.36 7.47
CA ALA A 608 18.31 -14.04 7.71
C ALA A 608 18.95 -14.55 6.41
N ALA A 609 18.16 -15.15 5.50
CA ALA A 609 18.64 -15.60 4.20
C ALA A 609 19.16 -14.44 3.33
N TRP A 610 18.51 -13.28 3.37
CA TRP A 610 19.01 -12.09 2.67
C TRP A 610 20.26 -11.48 3.31
N VAL A 611 20.38 -11.49 4.65
CA VAL A 611 21.62 -11.09 5.32
C VAL A 611 22.76 -12.01 4.86
N LEU A 612 22.55 -13.32 4.87
CA LEU A 612 23.53 -14.30 4.40
C LEU A 612 23.87 -14.10 2.91
N CYS A 613 22.89 -13.79 2.07
CA CYS A 613 23.12 -13.45 0.66
C CYS A 613 23.98 -12.18 0.50
N ASN A 614 23.78 -11.17 1.35
CA ASN A 614 24.61 -9.96 1.34
C ASN A 614 26.03 -10.27 1.82
N LEU A 615 26.20 -11.12 2.83
CA LEU A 615 27.51 -11.62 3.26
C LEU A 615 28.23 -12.37 2.13
N ALA A 616 27.50 -13.17 1.34
CA ALA A 616 28.03 -13.85 0.17
C ALA A 616 28.47 -12.90 -0.96
N ASN A 617 28.02 -11.64 -0.96
CA ASN A 617 28.50 -10.58 -1.85
C ASN A 617 29.77 -9.85 -1.33
N GLY A 618 30.28 -10.22 -0.15
CA GLY A 618 31.49 -9.64 0.43
C GLY A 618 32.78 -10.13 -0.23
N THR A 619 33.91 -9.81 0.39
CA THR A 619 35.25 -10.22 -0.07
C THR A 619 35.42 -11.76 -0.11
N PRO A 620 36.43 -12.29 -0.80
CA PRO A 620 36.72 -13.71 -0.82
C PRO A 620 36.89 -14.35 0.57
N GLU A 621 37.39 -13.62 1.55
CA GLU A 621 37.55 -14.07 2.94
C GLU A 621 36.19 -14.31 3.60
N HIS A 622 35.25 -13.35 3.48
CA HIS A 622 33.88 -13.50 3.97
C HIS A 622 33.16 -14.70 3.34
N GLN A 623 33.33 -14.89 2.03
CA GLN A 623 32.76 -16.02 1.30
C GLN A 623 33.36 -17.36 1.79
N ALA A 624 34.66 -17.38 2.09
CA ALA A 624 35.33 -18.57 2.63
C ALA A 624 34.82 -18.92 4.04
N GLN A 625 34.52 -17.92 4.88
CA GLN A 625 33.94 -18.12 6.21
C GLN A 625 32.53 -18.72 6.13
N VAL A 626 31.69 -18.23 5.20
CA VAL A 626 30.35 -18.79 4.98
C VAL A 626 30.43 -20.23 4.45
N LEU A 627 31.32 -20.49 3.49
CA LEU A 627 31.50 -21.83 2.91
C LEU A 627 32.13 -22.83 3.89
N GLY A 628 33.03 -22.37 4.75
CA GLY A 628 33.66 -23.20 5.79
C GLY A 628 32.72 -23.57 6.95
N ASN A 629 31.50 -23.01 7.00
CA ASN A 629 30.53 -23.27 8.05
C ASN A 629 29.49 -24.31 7.60
N GLY A 630 29.75 -25.59 7.86
CA GLY A 630 28.81 -26.68 7.51
C GLY A 630 27.37 -26.48 8.03
N PRO A 631 27.16 -26.06 9.30
CA PRO A 631 25.83 -25.80 9.84
C PRO A 631 25.02 -24.73 9.08
N ILE A 632 25.64 -23.61 8.66
CA ILE A 632 24.94 -22.57 7.90
C ILE A 632 24.53 -23.08 6.52
N LEU A 633 25.39 -23.87 5.88
CA LEU A 633 25.10 -24.49 4.58
C LEU A 633 23.96 -25.49 4.68
N HIS A 634 23.89 -26.26 5.77
CA HIS A 634 22.77 -27.16 6.04
C HIS A 634 21.44 -26.39 6.20
N ALA A 635 21.43 -25.34 7.03
CA ALA A 635 20.24 -24.51 7.24
C ALA A 635 19.77 -23.82 5.94
N LEU A 636 20.72 -23.29 5.16
CA LEU A 636 20.45 -22.69 3.85
C LEU A 636 19.88 -23.71 2.84
N ARG A 637 20.36 -24.97 2.88
CA ARG A 637 19.82 -26.05 2.05
C ARG A 637 18.39 -26.41 2.45
N SER A 638 18.09 -26.53 3.74
CA SER A 638 16.71 -26.78 4.21
C SER A 638 15.74 -25.69 3.73
N CYS A 639 16.20 -24.44 3.69
CA CYS A 639 15.42 -23.32 3.14
C CYS A 639 15.07 -23.48 1.66
N LEU A 640 15.79 -24.28 0.87
CA LEU A 640 15.47 -24.55 -0.53
C LEU A 640 14.30 -25.52 -0.71
N VAL A 641 14.08 -26.40 0.26
CA VAL A 641 13.11 -27.50 0.16
C VAL A 641 11.81 -27.15 0.87
N ASP A 642 11.90 -26.82 2.15
CA ASP A 642 10.75 -26.81 3.06
C ASP A 642 10.14 -25.42 3.28
N ALA A 643 10.81 -24.37 2.80
CA ALA A 643 10.40 -22.99 3.08
C ALA A 643 9.44 -22.41 2.00
N PRO A 644 8.67 -21.36 2.32
CA PRO A 644 7.84 -20.63 1.36
C PRO A 644 8.64 -20.06 0.18
N MET A 645 7.96 -19.79 -0.93
CA MET A 645 8.58 -19.33 -2.18
C MET A 645 9.53 -18.14 -2.00
N GLU A 646 9.16 -17.14 -1.19
CA GLU A 646 10.00 -15.95 -1.00
C GLU A 646 11.33 -16.27 -0.29
N VAL A 647 11.31 -17.21 0.67
CA VAL A 647 12.52 -17.69 1.34
C VAL A 647 13.39 -18.47 0.37
N ARG A 648 12.80 -19.36 -0.45
CA ARG A 648 13.52 -20.13 -1.47
C ARG A 648 14.25 -19.21 -2.45
N ARG A 649 13.63 -18.10 -2.87
CA ARG A 649 14.25 -17.12 -3.77
C ARG A 649 15.49 -16.47 -3.15
N ALA A 650 15.43 -16.10 -1.88
CA ALA A 650 16.57 -15.56 -1.15
C ALA A 650 17.69 -16.61 -1.03
N ALA A 651 17.34 -17.84 -0.68
CA ALA A 651 18.28 -18.95 -0.56
C ALA A 651 18.98 -19.29 -1.88
N VAL A 652 18.23 -19.38 -2.99
CA VAL A 652 18.79 -19.57 -4.34
C VAL A 652 19.74 -18.43 -4.68
N SER A 653 19.35 -17.18 -4.42
CA SER A 653 20.20 -16.01 -4.69
C SER A 653 21.52 -16.11 -3.93
N CYS A 654 21.49 -16.49 -2.65
CA CYS A 654 22.69 -16.73 -1.84
C CYS A 654 23.58 -17.82 -2.45
N VAL A 655 23.01 -18.97 -2.83
CA VAL A 655 23.76 -20.07 -3.45
C VAL A 655 24.38 -19.66 -4.78
N VAL A 656 23.68 -18.89 -5.61
CA VAL A 656 24.23 -18.35 -6.87
C VAL A 656 25.46 -17.48 -6.60
N GLN A 657 25.42 -16.61 -5.58
CA GLN A 657 26.56 -15.74 -5.28
C GLN A 657 27.76 -16.53 -4.74
N LEU A 658 27.53 -17.51 -3.88
CA LEU A 658 28.58 -18.42 -3.40
C LEU A 658 29.20 -19.24 -4.56
N ALA A 659 28.38 -19.68 -5.52
CA ALA A 659 28.82 -20.47 -6.66
C ALA A 659 29.61 -19.67 -7.72
N ARG A 660 29.36 -18.35 -7.86
CA ARG A 660 30.05 -17.49 -8.82
C ARG A 660 31.51 -17.20 -8.47
N ALA A 661 31.92 -17.53 -7.25
CA ALA A 661 33.14 -16.99 -6.66
C ALA A 661 34.39 -17.90 -6.79
N GLY A 662 34.41 -18.87 -7.72
CA GLY A 662 35.58 -19.70 -8.08
C GLY A 662 35.34 -21.22 -8.06
N SER A 663 36.22 -22.00 -8.71
CA SER A 663 36.04 -23.45 -8.94
C SER A 663 36.16 -24.35 -7.70
N TRP A 664 37.01 -24.00 -6.72
CA TRP A 664 37.15 -24.77 -5.47
C TRP A 664 35.89 -24.71 -4.59
N ARG A 665 35.11 -23.64 -4.71
CA ARG A 665 33.88 -23.40 -3.94
C ARG A 665 32.71 -24.26 -4.40
N HIS A 666 32.80 -24.81 -5.62
CA HIS A 666 31.84 -25.79 -6.11
C HIS A 666 31.95 -27.13 -5.38
N GLN A 667 33.13 -27.45 -4.82
CA GLN A 667 33.31 -28.68 -4.04
C GLN A 667 32.56 -28.61 -2.71
N GLU A 668 32.76 -27.54 -1.93
CA GLU A 668 32.06 -27.32 -0.65
C GLU A 668 30.53 -27.34 -0.80
N LEU A 669 29.99 -26.65 -1.83
CA LEU A 669 28.55 -26.67 -2.11
C LEU A 669 28.04 -28.06 -2.54
N ARG A 670 28.85 -28.84 -3.25
CA ARG A 670 28.53 -30.23 -3.59
C ARG A 670 28.55 -31.14 -2.36
N GLU A 671 29.55 -31.01 -1.51
CA GLU A 671 29.68 -31.76 -0.26
C GLU A 671 28.54 -31.42 0.72
N ALA A 672 28.09 -30.17 0.74
CA ALA A 672 26.90 -29.75 1.47
C ALA A 672 25.56 -30.23 0.85
N GLY A 673 25.58 -30.87 -0.34
CA GLY A 673 24.40 -31.49 -0.96
C GLY A 673 23.47 -30.51 -1.70
N PHE A 674 23.96 -29.33 -2.11
CA PHE A 674 23.15 -28.40 -2.90
C PHE A 674 22.87 -28.91 -4.32
N ASP A 675 23.80 -29.64 -4.93
CA ASP A 675 23.65 -30.17 -6.29
C ASP A 675 22.47 -31.16 -6.41
N SER A 676 22.36 -32.12 -5.48
CA SER A 676 21.24 -33.08 -5.46
C SER A 676 19.90 -32.40 -5.16
N THR A 677 19.90 -31.44 -4.24
CA THR A 677 18.69 -30.67 -3.86
C THR A 677 18.17 -29.84 -5.02
N LEU A 678 19.04 -29.10 -5.71
CA LEU A 678 18.68 -28.29 -6.88
C LEU A 678 18.21 -29.16 -8.05
N ARG A 679 18.86 -30.31 -8.28
CA ARG A 679 18.43 -31.29 -9.29
C ARG A 679 17.01 -31.78 -9.01
N HIS A 680 16.71 -32.15 -7.76
CA HIS A 680 15.38 -32.60 -7.35
C HIS A 680 14.30 -31.51 -7.53
N ILE A 681 14.62 -30.26 -7.19
CA ILE A 681 13.72 -29.11 -7.41
C ILE A 681 13.41 -28.92 -8.90
N CYS A 682 14.42 -29.05 -9.78
CA CYS A 682 14.22 -28.97 -11.23
C CYS A 682 13.39 -30.13 -11.77
N GLU A 683 13.58 -31.35 -11.26
CA GLU A 683 12.83 -32.55 -11.67
C GLU A 683 11.35 -32.52 -11.26
N TYR A 684 11.01 -31.95 -10.09
CA TYR A 684 9.63 -31.90 -9.57
C TYR A 684 8.73 -30.88 -10.29
N THR A 685 9.29 -30.02 -11.15
CA THR A 685 8.49 -29.14 -12.04
C THR A 685 7.89 -29.88 -13.25
N GLY A 686 8.15 -31.18 -13.39
CA GLY A 686 7.68 -32.05 -14.47
C GLY A 686 6.30 -32.68 -14.25
N ALA A 687 5.24 -31.88 -14.34
CA ALA A 687 3.91 -32.35 -14.77
C ALA A 687 3.53 -31.68 -16.10
N VAL A 688 4.41 -31.85 -17.10
CA VAL A 688 4.09 -31.61 -18.51
C VAL A 688 4.38 -32.92 -19.25
N SER A 689 3.38 -33.39 -20.00
CA SER A 689 3.34 -34.73 -20.60
C SER A 689 4.56 -35.04 -21.50
N PRO A 690 5.13 -36.26 -21.48
CA PRO A 690 6.33 -36.63 -22.23
C PRO A 690 6.08 -36.91 -23.73
N SER A 691 5.08 -36.28 -24.34
CA SER A 691 4.83 -36.35 -25.80
C SER A 691 5.36 -35.13 -26.57
N ALA A 692 5.99 -34.16 -25.88
CA ALA A 692 6.54 -32.95 -26.50
C ALA A 692 8.08 -32.88 -26.45
N LEU A 693 8.78 -34.00 -26.23
CA LEU A 693 10.25 -34.03 -26.10
C LEU A 693 10.97 -34.75 -27.25
N SER A 694 10.43 -34.66 -28.46
CA SER A 694 11.24 -34.82 -29.67
C SER A 694 11.13 -33.55 -30.53
N ALA A 695 12.25 -32.83 -30.62
CA ALA A 695 12.48 -31.57 -31.34
C ALA A 695 12.16 -30.25 -30.59
N ASN A 696 13.07 -29.82 -29.69
CA ASN A 696 13.81 -28.55 -29.87
C ASN A 696 14.71 -28.25 -28.67
N PRO A 697 16.05 -28.17 -28.83
CA PRO A 697 16.93 -27.54 -27.87
C PRO A 697 17.07 -26.05 -28.25
N THR A 698 16.31 -25.17 -27.62
CA THR A 698 16.64 -23.73 -27.64
C THR A 698 16.30 -23.12 -26.28
N LEU A 699 17.35 -22.92 -25.46
CA LEU A 699 17.41 -21.74 -24.60
C LEU A 699 16.94 -20.56 -25.44
N VAL A 700 15.90 -19.84 -25.02
CA VAL A 700 15.49 -18.59 -25.67
C VAL A 700 16.66 -17.63 -25.52
N ARG A 701 17.49 -17.54 -26.57
CA ARG A 701 18.58 -16.58 -26.62
C ARG A 701 17.96 -15.20 -26.73
N SER A 702 18.38 -14.27 -25.88
CA SER A 702 17.97 -12.87 -25.98
C SER A 702 18.50 -12.28 -27.28
N LEU A 703 17.69 -11.51 -28.00
CA LEU A 703 18.14 -10.79 -29.20
C LEU A 703 19.38 -9.93 -28.87
N GLN A 704 20.46 -10.12 -29.62
CA GLN A 704 21.71 -9.37 -29.43
C GLN A 704 21.50 -7.88 -29.80
N THR A 705 22.25 -7.00 -29.12
CA THR A 705 22.14 -5.53 -29.28
C THR A 705 23.48 -4.86 -29.56
N ALA A 706 24.49 -5.62 -29.98
CA ALA A 706 25.76 -5.07 -30.43
C ALA A 706 25.54 -4.29 -31.73
N ALA A 707 26.13 -3.09 -31.80
CA ALA A 707 25.99 -2.20 -32.96
C ALA A 707 27.03 -2.51 -34.07
N ASP A 708 27.98 -3.42 -33.80
CA ASP A 708 29.18 -3.73 -34.58
C ASP A 708 29.33 -5.23 -34.89
N SER A 709 28.22 -5.97 -34.94
CA SER A 709 28.17 -7.42 -35.14
C SER A 709 28.12 -7.90 -36.60
N THR A 710 27.93 -7.00 -37.56
CA THR A 710 27.81 -7.30 -39.00
C THR A 710 29.19 -7.57 -39.61
N GLN A 711 29.29 -8.60 -40.44
CA GLN A 711 30.54 -9.06 -41.03
C GLN A 711 30.60 -8.79 -42.54
N LEU A 712 31.78 -8.38 -43.01
CA LEU A 712 32.06 -8.25 -44.44
C LEU A 712 32.28 -9.63 -45.07
N THR A 713 31.57 -9.94 -46.15
CA THR A 713 31.70 -11.25 -46.83
C THR A 713 32.56 -11.21 -48.09
N GLN A 714 32.65 -10.05 -48.75
CA GLN A 714 33.43 -9.85 -49.97
C GLN A 714 34.17 -8.50 -49.92
N ALA A 715 35.22 -8.37 -50.73
CA ALA A 715 36.00 -7.14 -50.79
C ALA A 715 35.14 -5.94 -51.22
N VAL A 716 35.38 -4.79 -50.59
CA VAL A 716 34.63 -3.57 -50.89
C VAL A 716 35.05 -3.00 -52.26
N PRO A 717 34.11 -2.76 -53.20
CA PRO A 717 34.41 -2.21 -54.52
C PRO A 717 35.06 -0.83 -54.48
N GLU A 718 35.84 -0.46 -55.51
CA GLU A 718 36.42 0.88 -55.62
C GLU A 718 35.36 1.97 -55.76
N HIS A 719 34.38 1.77 -56.67
CA HIS A 719 33.29 2.72 -56.91
C HIS A 719 32.26 2.72 -55.77
N GLY A 720 31.93 3.91 -55.26
CA GLY A 720 31.12 4.07 -54.04
C GLY A 720 29.66 3.61 -54.15
N SER A 721 29.11 3.59 -55.36
CA SER A 721 27.72 3.21 -55.65
C SER A 721 27.53 1.72 -55.93
N HIS A 722 28.61 0.94 -56.10
CA HIS A 722 28.49 -0.49 -56.35
C HIS A 722 28.14 -1.24 -55.06
N PRO A 723 27.12 -2.12 -55.08
CA PRO A 723 26.74 -2.89 -53.91
C PRO A 723 27.79 -3.96 -53.59
N PHE A 724 27.91 -4.29 -52.32
CA PHE A 724 28.69 -5.42 -51.83
C PHE A 724 27.97 -6.13 -50.68
N PRO A 725 28.10 -7.46 -50.58
CA PRO A 725 27.38 -8.25 -49.59
C PRO A 725 28.02 -8.18 -48.20
N VAL A 726 27.16 -8.04 -47.19
CA VAL A 726 27.49 -8.15 -45.77
C VAL A 726 26.57 -9.17 -45.10
N GLN A 727 27.07 -9.80 -44.05
CA GLN A 727 26.36 -10.80 -43.27
C GLN A 727 25.99 -10.23 -41.91
N LEU A 728 24.70 -10.07 -41.67
CA LEU A 728 24.16 -9.73 -40.35
C LEU A 728 24.34 -10.90 -39.37
N HIS A 729 24.48 -10.59 -38.09
CA HIS A 729 24.56 -11.58 -37.02
C HIS A 729 23.30 -12.47 -36.98
N GLU A 730 23.45 -13.76 -36.65
CA GLU A 730 22.33 -14.74 -36.66
C GLU A 730 21.15 -14.34 -35.75
N GLU A 731 21.44 -13.63 -34.66
CA GLU A 731 20.46 -13.11 -33.69
C GLU A 731 20.01 -11.67 -33.96
N SER A 732 20.21 -11.16 -35.18
CA SER A 732 19.75 -9.81 -35.54
C SER A 732 18.24 -9.68 -35.60
N PHE A 733 17.54 -10.79 -35.83
CA PHE A 733 16.08 -10.83 -35.99
C PHE A 733 15.45 -12.02 -35.28
N HIS A 734 14.28 -11.80 -34.67
CA HIS A 734 13.33 -12.85 -34.31
C HIS A 734 12.01 -12.62 -35.05
N ALA A 735 11.44 -13.67 -35.61
CA ALA A 735 10.20 -13.59 -36.39
C ALA A 735 9.05 -14.33 -35.70
N TYR A 736 7.85 -13.77 -35.79
CA TYR A 736 6.61 -14.36 -35.27
C TYR A 736 5.55 -14.40 -36.37
N ARG A 737 5.11 -15.61 -36.74
CA ARG A 737 4.12 -15.86 -37.81
C ARG A 737 4.52 -15.27 -39.18
N THR A 738 5.81 -15.07 -39.40
CA THR A 738 6.42 -14.64 -40.66
C THR A 738 7.81 -15.24 -40.79
N GLU A 739 8.36 -15.23 -42.00
CA GLU A 739 9.79 -15.49 -42.22
C GLU A 739 10.61 -14.31 -41.69
N ALA A 740 11.80 -14.60 -41.17
CA ALA A 740 12.75 -13.56 -40.76
C ALA A 740 13.35 -12.86 -42.00
N PRO A 741 13.76 -11.59 -41.88
CA PRO A 741 14.52 -10.91 -42.93
C PRO A 741 15.81 -11.66 -43.27
N SER A 742 16.25 -11.57 -44.54
CA SER A 742 17.55 -12.12 -44.96
C SER A 742 18.68 -11.53 -44.13
N LEU A 743 19.59 -12.39 -43.68
CA LEU A 743 20.83 -12.00 -43.00
C LEU A 743 21.92 -11.58 -44.00
N GLU A 744 21.84 -12.03 -45.25
CA GLU A 744 22.67 -11.52 -46.34
C GLU A 744 22.04 -10.25 -46.89
N VAL A 745 22.79 -9.15 -46.84
CA VAL A 745 22.33 -7.81 -47.23
C VAL A 745 23.35 -7.15 -48.14
N GLU A 746 22.89 -6.47 -49.19
CA GLU A 746 23.75 -5.62 -50.02
C GLU A 746 23.78 -4.19 -49.47
N VAL A 747 24.99 -3.66 -49.28
CA VAL A 747 25.23 -2.27 -48.88
C VAL A 747 26.14 -1.56 -49.88
N THR A 748 26.20 -0.23 -49.85
CA THR A 748 27.08 0.58 -50.71
C THR A 748 27.93 1.51 -49.85
N LYS A 749 29.14 1.88 -50.32
CA LYS A 749 30.00 2.84 -49.58
C LYS A 749 29.27 4.16 -49.37
N ASP A 750 28.66 4.67 -50.43
CA ASP A 750 27.92 5.93 -50.38
C ASP A 750 26.72 5.84 -49.44
N GLY A 751 26.06 4.68 -49.37
CA GLY A 751 24.97 4.41 -48.43
C GLY A 751 25.41 4.48 -46.97
N LEU A 752 26.50 3.78 -46.62
CA LEU A 752 27.06 3.77 -45.27
C LEU A 752 27.51 5.17 -44.83
N LEU A 753 28.20 5.91 -45.71
CA LEU A 753 28.63 7.28 -45.42
C LEU A 753 27.45 8.26 -45.26
N ARG A 754 26.39 8.10 -46.06
CA ARG A 754 25.15 8.89 -45.88
C ARG A 754 24.49 8.59 -44.53
N MET A 755 24.33 7.33 -44.17
CA MET A 755 23.74 6.94 -42.88
C MET A 755 24.57 7.49 -41.70
N TYR A 756 25.90 7.39 -41.77
CA TYR A 756 26.79 7.95 -40.75
C TYR A 756 26.61 9.46 -40.62
N THR A 757 26.63 10.18 -41.75
CA THR A 757 26.45 11.65 -41.80
C THR A 757 25.11 12.06 -41.17
N GLN A 758 24.03 11.35 -41.50
CA GLN A 758 22.70 11.62 -40.96
C GLN A 758 22.65 11.38 -39.45
N MET A 759 23.14 10.23 -38.96
CA MET A 759 23.15 9.94 -37.52
C MET A 759 24.01 10.94 -36.73
N ALA A 760 25.19 11.30 -37.24
CA ALA A 760 26.07 12.29 -36.63
C ALA A 760 25.40 13.68 -36.56
N THR A 761 24.74 14.10 -37.63
CA THR A 761 24.00 15.36 -37.71
C THR A 761 22.85 15.39 -36.69
N ILE A 762 22.06 14.32 -36.62
CA ILE A 762 20.94 14.19 -35.65
C ILE A 762 21.47 14.23 -34.21
N ARG A 763 22.50 13.44 -33.87
CA ARG A 763 23.11 13.44 -32.53
C ARG A 763 23.60 14.83 -32.12
N ARG A 764 24.16 15.60 -33.07
CA ARG A 764 24.62 16.97 -32.83
C ARG A 764 23.46 17.93 -32.62
N MET A 765 22.41 17.86 -33.44
CA MET A 765 21.19 18.66 -33.25
C MET A 765 20.57 18.41 -31.86
N GLU A 766 20.44 17.14 -31.48
CA GLU A 766 19.89 16.72 -30.19
C GLU A 766 20.74 17.22 -29.00
N HIS A 767 22.08 17.19 -29.10
CA HIS A 767 22.96 17.79 -28.10
C HIS A 767 22.81 19.32 -28.03
N SER A 768 22.63 20.00 -29.14
CA SER A 768 22.34 21.44 -29.14
C SER A 768 20.98 21.73 -28.49
N ALA A 769 19.96 20.90 -28.73
CA ALA A 769 18.69 20.99 -28.03
C ALA A 769 18.83 20.77 -26.51
N ASP A 770 19.65 19.79 -26.05
CA ASP A 770 19.98 19.62 -24.63
C ASP A 770 20.58 20.90 -24.03
N ALA A 771 21.57 21.50 -24.71
CA ALA A 771 22.23 22.72 -24.26
C ALA A 771 21.27 23.93 -24.20
N LEU A 772 20.44 24.11 -25.24
CA LEU A 772 19.43 25.19 -25.31
C LEU A 772 18.32 25.03 -24.26
N TYR A 773 17.98 23.79 -23.90
CA TYR A 773 17.05 23.51 -22.81
C TYR A 773 17.67 23.88 -21.46
N ARG A 774 18.91 23.46 -21.21
CA ARG A 774 19.62 23.79 -19.95
C ARG A 774 19.85 25.28 -19.78
N SER A 775 20.00 26.03 -20.87
CA SER A 775 20.08 27.49 -20.86
C SER A 775 18.71 28.17 -20.72
N LYS A 776 17.60 27.42 -20.59
CA LYS A 776 16.23 27.89 -20.43
C LYS A 776 15.69 28.67 -21.65
N LEU A 777 16.29 28.48 -22.82
CA LEU A 777 15.79 29.04 -24.07
C LEU A 777 14.64 28.20 -24.63
N ILE A 778 14.69 26.87 -24.47
CA ILE A 778 13.55 25.98 -24.75
C ILE A 778 12.65 25.95 -23.50
N ARG A 779 11.35 26.15 -23.70
CA ARG A 779 10.31 26.10 -22.65
C ARG A 779 9.38 24.91 -22.89
N GLY A 780 8.82 24.35 -21.81
CA GLY A 780 7.98 23.14 -21.88
C GLY A 780 8.80 21.85 -21.85
N PHE A 781 8.20 20.71 -22.24
CA PHE A 781 8.88 19.42 -22.26
C PHE A 781 9.75 19.26 -23.51
N CYS A 782 10.95 18.70 -23.37
CA CYS A 782 11.85 18.37 -24.47
C CYS A 782 12.25 16.89 -24.43
N HIS A 783 12.07 16.17 -25.54
CA HIS A 783 12.25 14.71 -25.61
C HIS A 783 13.31 14.33 -26.65
N LEU A 784 14.50 13.97 -26.18
CA LEU A 784 15.68 13.79 -27.04
C LEU A 784 15.86 12.35 -27.54
N ALA A 785 16.20 12.14 -28.81
CA ALA A 785 16.42 10.83 -29.41
C ALA A 785 17.86 10.28 -29.27
N ILE A 786 18.67 10.87 -28.38
CA ILE A 786 20.08 10.50 -28.18
C ILE A 786 20.22 9.01 -27.82
N GLY A 787 20.90 8.26 -28.69
CA GLY A 787 21.14 6.81 -28.57
C GLY A 787 20.24 5.95 -29.47
N GLN A 788 19.20 6.54 -30.06
CA GLN A 788 18.22 5.85 -30.93
C GLN A 788 18.35 6.24 -32.41
N GLU A 789 19.46 6.86 -32.83
CA GLU A 789 19.61 7.42 -34.18
C GLU A 789 19.49 6.37 -35.29
N ALA A 790 19.95 5.15 -35.02
CA ALA A 790 19.87 4.05 -35.96
C ALA A 790 18.43 3.75 -36.37
N VAL A 791 17.46 3.83 -35.45
CA VAL A 791 16.04 3.58 -35.74
C VAL A 791 15.52 4.58 -36.79
N ALA A 792 15.77 5.87 -36.58
CA ALA A 792 15.26 6.92 -37.47
C ALA A 792 15.95 6.89 -38.85
N VAL A 793 17.29 6.79 -38.88
CA VAL A 793 18.06 6.78 -40.12
C VAL A 793 17.89 5.48 -40.88
N GLY A 794 17.82 4.34 -40.18
CA GLY A 794 17.57 3.03 -40.77
C GLY A 794 16.19 2.98 -41.43
N LEU A 795 15.17 3.55 -40.77
CA LEU A 795 13.85 3.72 -41.36
C LEU A 795 13.90 4.58 -42.62
N GLU A 796 14.46 5.79 -42.56
CA GLU A 796 14.49 6.68 -43.72
C GLU A 796 15.25 6.07 -44.91
N SER A 797 16.34 5.35 -44.65
CA SER A 797 17.17 4.75 -45.70
C SER A 797 16.47 3.65 -46.50
N SER A 798 15.36 3.09 -45.98
CA SER A 798 14.69 1.91 -46.51
C SER A 798 13.24 2.18 -46.94
N ILE A 799 12.81 3.44 -46.91
CA ILE A 799 11.49 3.89 -47.37
C ILE A 799 11.62 4.94 -48.46
N THR A 800 10.49 5.34 -49.04
CA THR A 800 10.39 6.42 -50.02
C THR A 800 9.72 7.65 -49.40
N HIS A 801 9.81 8.82 -50.04
CA HIS A 801 9.07 10.00 -49.60
C HIS A 801 7.54 9.91 -49.79
N GLU A 802 7.05 8.90 -50.53
CA GLU A 802 5.61 8.63 -50.65
C GLU A 802 5.05 7.78 -49.50
N ASP A 803 5.91 7.03 -48.81
CA ASP A 803 5.55 6.37 -47.56
C ASP A 803 5.30 7.42 -46.46
N LEU A 804 4.42 7.14 -45.51
CA LEU A 804 4.05 8.12 -44.48
C LEU A 804 4.48 7.66 -43.10
N VAL A 805 4.93 8.61 -42.28
CA VAL A 805 5.41 8.32 -40.92
C VAL A 805 4.60 9.14 -39.93
N ILE A 806 4.17 8.50 -38.86
CA ILE A 806 3.58 9.13 -37.67
C ILE A 806 4.23 8.52 -36.44
N THR A 807 4.59 9.34 -35.44
CA THR A 807 5.32 8.85 -34.26
C THR A 807 4.84 9.50 -32.96
N SER A 808 5.44 9.10 -31.85
CA SER A 808 5.26 9.72 -30.54
C SER A 808 6.00 11.05 -30.42
N TYR A 809 5.92 11.68 -29.26
CA TYR A 809 6.56 12.96 -28.92
C TYR A 809 8.10 13.00 -29.11
N ARG A 810 8.80 11.87 -29.28
CA ARG A 810 10.25 11.84 -29.56
C ARG A 810 10.49 11.86 -31.08
N CYS A 811 10.20 13.01 -31.69
CA CYS A 811 9.98 13.09 -33.14
C CYS A 811 11.06 13.82 -33.94
N HIS A 812 12.03 14.50 -33.30
CA HIS A 812 12.93 15.44 -33.98
C HIS A 812 13.72 14.82 -35.14
N PRO A 813 14.32 13.61 -35.02
CA PRO A 813 15.04 12.99 -36.12
C PRO A 813 14.15 12.75 -37.35
N PHE A 814 12.92 12.26 -37.13
CA PHE A 814 11.96 11.98 -38.19
C PHE A 814 11.51 13.26 -38.88
N ALA A 815 11.29 14.34 -38.14
CA ALA A 815 10.93 15.63 -38.72
C ALA A 815 12.00 16.15 -39.69
N VAL A 816 13.29 16.08 -39.32
CA VAL A 816 14.40 16.47 -40.20
C VAL A 816 14.49 15.55 -41.42
N LEU A 817 14.41 14.23 -41.23
CA LEU A 817 14.57 13.26 -42.31
C LEU A 817 13.38 13.28 -43.29
N ARG A 818 12.19 13.67 -42.84
CA ARG A 818 10.95 13.66 -43.63
C ARG A 818 10.54 15.04 -44.15
N GLY A 819 11.50 15.80 -44.68
CA GLY A 819 11.24 17.07 -45.39
C GLY A 819 11.30 18.32 -44.52
N GLY A 820 11.72 18.21 -43.27
CA GLY A 820 12.05 19.35 -42.42
C GLY A 820 13.50 19.79 -42.53
N THR A 821 13.87 20.81 -41.76
CA THR A 821 15.25 21.31 -41.62
C THR A 821 15.66 21.33 -40.15
N VAL A 822 16.97 21.28 -39.89
CA VAL A 822 17.53 21.44 -38.53
C VAL A 822 17.10 22.78 -37.93
N THR A 823 17.21 23.88 -38.69
CA THR A 823 16.76 25.21 -38.25
C THR A 823 15.29 25.18 -37.86
N GLY A 824 14.43 24.56 -38.66
CA GLY A 824 13.00 24.46 -38.37
C GLY A 824 12.69 23.70 -37.08
N VAL A 825 13.41 22.60 -36.80
CA VAL A 825 13.23 21.87 -35.52
C VAL A 825 13.71 22.73 -34.35
N LEU A 826 14.90 23.32 -34.43
CA LEU A 826 15.46 24.14 -33.35
C LEU A 826 14.62 25.40 -33.10
N ALA A 827 14.13 26.05 -34.15
CA ALA A 827 13.24 27.20 -34.05
C ALA A 827 11.91 26.83 -33.40
N GLU A 828 11.35 25.65 -33.73
CA GLU A 828 10.13 25.14 -33.10
C GLU A 828 10.34 24.90 -31.60
N LEU A 829 11.46 24.29 -31.21
CA LEU A 829 11.82 24.08 -29.80
C LEU A 829 12.01 25.41 -29.04
N LEU A 830 12.51 26.44 -29.72
CA LEU A 830 12.72 27.78 -29.16
C LEU A 830 11.46 28.66 -29.17
N GLY A 831 10.32 28.15 -29.68
CA GLY A 831 9.08 28.91 -29.81
C GLY A 831 9.18 30.08 -30.79
N ARG A 832 9.84 29.87 -31.94
CA ARG A 832 10.12 30.90 -32.95
C ARG A 832 9.33 30.68 -34.24
N GLN A 833 9.02 31.77 -34.95
CA GLN A 833 8.21 31.74 -36.18
C GLN A 833 8.80 30.84 -37.29
N ALA A 834 10.13 30.72 -37.36
CA ALA A 834 10.81 29.81 -38.28
C ALA A 834 10.62 28.32 -37.95
N GLY A 835 9.92 28.00 -36.86
CA GLY A 835 9.53 26.64 -36.51
C GLY A 835 8.59 26.01 -37.55
N MET A 836 8.60 24.68 -37.65
CA MET A 836 7.78 23.95 -38.64
C MET A 836 6.27 24.07 -38.39
N SER A 837 5.88 24.28 -37.14
CA SER A 837 4.52 24.60 -36.70
C SER A 837 4.45 26.06 -36.24
N HIS A 838 5.28 26.92 -36.83
CA HIS A 838 5.42 28.35 -36.52
C HIS A 838 5.76 28.64 -35.04
N GLY A 839 6.43 27.73 -34.35
CA GLY A 839 6.81 27.90 -32.94
C GLY A 839 5.70 27.61 -31.94
N LYS A 840 4.56 27.05 -32.38
CA LYS A 840 3.37 26.76 -31.54
C LYS A 840 3.35 25.33 -30.99
N GLY A 841 3.96 24.38 -31.69
CA GLY A 841 3.89 22.95 -31.40
C GLY A 841 4.96 22.45 -30.42
N GLY A 842 6.07 23.17 -30.29
CA GLY A 842 7.18 22.82 -29.41
C GLY A 842 7.79 21.45 -29.71
N SER A 843 8.33 20.78 -28.68
CA SER A 843 9.09 19.53 -28.86
C SER A 843 8.28 18.33 -29.35
N MET A 844 6.96 18.37 -29.17
CA MET A 844 6.11 17.20 -29.38
C MET A 844 5.34 17.27 -30.70
N HIS A 845 4.96 18.45 -31.18
CA HIS A 845 4.00 18.63 -32.28
C HIS A 845 4.65 19.28 -33.51
N ILE A 846 5.55 18.53 -34.16
CA ILE A 846 6.28 18.96 -35.36
C ILE A 846 5.74 18.18 -36.55
N PHE A 847 5.32 18.85 -37.63
CA PHE A 847 4.71 18.20 -38.79
C PHE A 847 5.41 18.59 -40.10
N THR A 848 5.34 17.70 -41.09
CA THR A 848 5.69 17.99 -42.49
C THR A 848 4.65 17.34 -43.41
N PRO A 849 4.60 17.65 -44.72
CA PRO A 849 3.67 16.99 -45.63
C PRO A 849 3.78 15.45 -45.68
N ARG A 850 4.93 14.89 -45.29
CA ARG A 850 5.21 13.44 -45.29
C ARG A 850 5.45 12.87 -43.89
N PHE A 851 5.32 13.69 -42.87
CA PHE A 851 5.43 13.33 -41.46
C PHE A 851 4.25 13.90 -40.68
N PHE A 852 3.35 13.02 -40.29
CA PHE A 852 2.10 13.35 -39.58
C PHE A 852 2.32 13.60 -38.09
N GLY A 853 3.56 13.91 -37.75
CA GLY A 853 3.99 14.52 -36.52
C GLY A 853 4.21 13.60 -35.34
N GLY A 854 4.74 14.22 -34.28
CA GLY A 854 4.80 13.65 -32.96
C GLY A 854 3.49 13.84 -32.21
N ASN A 855 3.04 12.78 -31.55
CA ASN A 855 1.88 12.86 -30.68
C ASN A 855 2.31 12.87 -29.21
N GLY A 856 1.91 13.93 -28.48
CA GLY A 856 2.11 14.06 -27.04
C GLY A 856 1.29 13.06 -26.22
N ILE A 857 0.16 12.59 -26.77
CA ILE A 857 -0.69 11.58 -26.13
C ILE A 857 -0.19 10.20 -26.51
N VAL A 858 0.36 9.50 -25.53
CA VAL A 858 1.01 8.19 -25.71
C VAL A 858 0.03 7.15 -26.24
N GLY A 859 0.31 6.61 -27.44
CA GLY A 859 -0.49 5.58 -28.10
C GLY A 859 -1.53 6.12 -29.08
N ALA A 860 -1.84 7.43 -29.04
CA ALA A 860 -2.86 8.03 -29.93
C ALA A 860 -2.43 8.06 -31.41
N GLN A 861 -1.13 8.03 -31.68
CA GLN A 861 -0.60 7.96 -33.05
C GLN A 861 -0.86 6.61 -33.73
N VAL A 862 -1.12 5.54 -32.97
CA VAL A 862 -1.34 4.19 -33.53
C VAL A 862 -2.65 4.10 -34.31
N PRO A 863 -3.83 4.45 -33.74
CA PRO A 863 -5.08 4.49 -34.52
C PRO A 863 -5.06 5.55 -35.63
N LEU A 864 -4.40 6.69 -35.43
CA LEU A 864 -4.22 7.70 -36.48
C LEU A 864 -3.40 7.17 -37.65
N GLY A 865 -2.29 6.46 -37.37
CA GLY A 865 -1.48 5.78 -38.37
C GLY A 865 -2.26 4.73 -39.16
N ALA A 866 -3.11 3.94 -38.48
CA ALA A 866 -4.02 3.03 -39.16
C ALA A 866 -5.00 3.79 -40.09
N GLY A 867 -5.53 4.95 -39.67
CA GLY A 867 -6.38 5.80 -40.52
C GLY A 867 -5.65 6.37 -41.74
N ILE A 868 -4.38 6.75 -41.59
CA ILE A 868 -3.53 7.20 -42.71
C ILE A 868 -3.28 6.05 -43.69
N ALA A 869 -2.97 4.84 -43.18
CA ALA A 869 -2.80 3.64 -43.99
C ALA A 869 -4.09 3.28 -44.76
N PHE A 870 -5.24 3.39 -44.09
CA PHE A 870 -6.55 3.21 -44.72
C PHE A 870 -6.77 4.22 -45.84
N THR A 871 -6.38 5.48 -45.66
CA THR A 871 -6.48 6.51 -46.71
C THR A 871 -5.59 6.16 -47.90
N GLN A 872 -4.35 5.73 -47.68
CA GLN A 872 -3.45 5.30 -48.76
C GLN A 872 -4.02 4.12 -49.54
N GLN A 873 -4.56 3.11 -48.84
CA GLN A 873 -5.21 1.96 -49.47
C GLN A 873 -6.47 2.36 -50.24
N TYR A 874 -7.32 3.21 -49.66
CA TYR A 874 -8.56 3.70 -50.27
C TYR A 874 -8.28 4.46 -51.57
N LEU A 875 -7.19 5.22 -51.62
CA LEU A 875 -6.74 5.94 -52.82
C LEU A 875 -5.93 5.06 -53.80
N GLY A 876 -5.76 3.77 -53.52
CA GLY A 876 -5.00 2.84 -54.38
C GLY A 876 -3.52 3.16 -54.49
N LYS A 877 -2.91 3.80 -53.47
CA LYS A 877 -1.48 4.12 -53.48
C LYS A 877 -0.65 2.91 -53.00
N PRO A 878 0.37 2.47 -53.76
CA PRO A 878 1.23 1.35 -53.38
C PRO A 878 2.32 1.80 -52.39
N THR A 879 1.92 2.29 -51.23
CA THR A 879 2.77 2.93 -50.22
C THR A 879 2.49 2.36 -48.84
N ALA A 880 3.48 2.39 -47.96
CA ALA A 880 3.37 1.99 -46.57
C ALA A 880 3.12 3.20 -45.66
N THR A 881 2.42 2.96 -44.55
CA THR A 881 2.39 3.88 -43.41
C THR A 881 3.09 3.25 -42.21
N PHE A 882 4.04 3.98 -41.62
CA PHE A 882 4.77 3.59 -40.42
C PHE A 882 4.20 4.31 -39.21
N ALA A 883 3.52 3.57 -38.34
CA ALA A 883 2.94 4.05 -37.09
C ALA A 883 3.85 3.67 -35.93
N MET A 884 4.65 4.63 -35.45
CA MET A 884 5.72 4.38 -34.49
C MET A 884 5.30 4.75 -33.06
N TYR A 885 5.65 3.92 -32.08
CA TYR A 885 5.31 4.10 -30.67
C TYR A 885 6.29 3.38 -29.74
N GLY A 886 6.33 3.76 -28.47
CA GLY A 886 7.22 3.15 -27.48
C GLY A 886 6.66 1.88 -26.83
N ASP A 887 7.53 1.09 -26.19
CA ASP A 887 7.18 -0.06 -25.35
C ASP A 887 6.06 0.24 -24.34
N GLY A 888 6.14 1.38 -23.64
CA GLY A 888 5.09 1.80 -22.71
C GLY A 888 3.72 2.07 -23.34
N ALA A 889 3.68 2.52 -24.60
CA ALA A 889 2.43 2.73 -25.35
C ALA A 889 1.78 1.41 -25.77
N SER A 890 2.57 0.34 -25.91
CA SER A 890 2.12 -0.99 -26.32
C SER A 890 1.15 -1.67 -25.35
N ASN A 891 0.93 -1.08 -24.18
CA ASN A 891 -0.02 -1.56 -23.16
C ASN A 891 -1.39 -0.86 -23.22
N GLN A 892 -1.58 0.11 -24.13
CA GLN A 892 -2.82 0.89 -24.23
C GLN A 892 -3.91 0.12 -25.02
N GLY A 893 -5.16 0.17 -24.55
CA GLY A 893 -6.30 -0.49 -25.21
C GLY A 893 -6.48 -0.07 -26.68
N GLN A 894 -6.35 1.23 -26.96
CA GLN A 894 -6.44 1.78 -28.33
C GLN A 894 -5.44 1.19 -29.33
N VAL A 895 -4.31 0.64 -28.86
CA VAL A 895 -3.32 -0.04 -29.72
C VAL A 895 -3.87 -1.37 -30.22
N PHE A 896 -4.45 -2.17 -29.31
CA PHE A 896 -5.06 -3.45 -29.66
C PHE A 896 -6.30 -3.27 -30.55
N GLU A 897 -7.11 -2.24 -30.29
CA GLU A 897 -8.24 -1.88 -31.15
C GLU A 897 -7.78 -1.52 -32.56
N ALA A 898 -6.73 -0.70 -32.68
CA ALA A 898 -6.13 -0.34 -33.97
C ALA A 898 -5.57 -1.56 -34.72
N PHE A 899 -4.93 -2.51 -34.03
CA PHE A 899 -4.47 -3.76 -34.63
C PHE A 899 -5.64 -4.57 -35.20
N ASN A 900 -6.70 -4.76 -34.41
CA ASN A 900 -7.86 -5.52 -34.86
C ASN A 900 -8.45 -4.91 -36.15
N MET A 901 -8.64 -3.58 -36.17
CA MET A 901 -9.15 -2.88 -37.34
C MET A 901 -8.18 -2.96 -38.54
N ALA A 902 -6.89 -2.74 -38.31
CA ALA A 902 -5.88 -2.79 -39.36
C ALA A 902 -5.80 -4.19 -39.99
N LYS A 903 -5.92 -5.25 -39.19
CA LYS A 903 -5.92 -6.61 -39.70
C LYS A 903 -7.22 -6.96 -40.43
N LEU A 904 -8.37 -6.53 -39.89
CA LEU A 904 -9.68 -6.75 -40.50
C LEU A 904 -9.74 -6.19 -41.93
N TRP A 905 -9.15 -5.00 -42.15
CA TRP A 905 -9.13 -4.33 -43.45
C TRP A 905 -7.86 -4.61 -44.26
N ASN A 906 -6.93 -5.38 -43.69
CA ASN A 906 -5.65 -5.74 -44.29
C ASN A 906 -4.85 -4.50 -44.75
N LEU A 907 -4.79 -3.49 -43.88
CA LEU A 907 -4.18 -2.18 -44.18
C LEU A 907 -2.66 -2.28 -44.44
N PRO A 908 -2.08 -1.42 -45.28
CA PRO A 908 -0.64 -1.35 -45.53
C PRO A 908 0.11 -0.60 -44.40
N CYS A 909 -0.11 -1.01 -43.15
CA CYS A 909 0.43 -0.35 -41.95
C CYS A 909 1.53 -1.19 -41.29
N VAL A 910 2.69 -0.59 -41.06
CA VAL A 910 3.78 -1.14 -40.24
C VAL A 910 3.69 -0.50 -38.86
N PHE A 911 3.39 -1.31 -37.84
CA PHE A 911 3.34 -0.87 -36.45
C PHE A 911 4.73 -1.01 -35.82
N VAL A 912 5.43 0.10 -35.63
CA VAL A 912 6.83 0.09 -35.19
C VAL A 912 6.92 0.37 -33.69
N ILE A 913 7.51 -0.56 -32.94
CA ILE A 913 7.70 -0.45 -31.49
C ILE A 913 9.16 -0.08 -31.21
N GLU A 914 9.38 1.08 -30.61
CA GLU A 914 10.68 1.49 -30.10
C GLU A 914 10.85 0.98 -28.65
N ASN A 915 11.35 -0.25 -28.51
CA ASN A 915 11.59 -0.87 -27.21
C ASN A 915 12.95 -0.44 -26.65
N ASN A 916 12.96 0.69 -25.95
CA ASN A 916 14.13 1.20 -25.23
C ASN A 916 14.24 0.67 -23.78
N LYS A 917 13.48 -0.39 -23.45
CA LYS A 917 13.38 -1.08 -22.14
C LYS A 917 12.62 -0.33 -21.04
N TYR A 918 12.23 0.92 -21.25
CA TYR A 918 11.56 1.74 -20.24
C TYR A 918 10.44 2.60 -20.84
N GLY A 919 9.26 2.57 -20.21
CA GLY A 919 8.20 3.55 -20.47
C GLY A 919 8.58 4.96 -20.03
N MET A 920 7.80 5.61 -19.15
CA MET A 920 8.24 6.87 -18.54
C MET A 920 9.45 6.62 -17.61
N GLY A 921 9.26 5.82 -16.56
CA GLY A 921 10.35 5.37 -15.67
C GLY A 921 10.18 3.94 -15.17
N THR A 922 9.21 3.20 -15.70
CA THR A 922 8.95 1.81 -15.34
C THR A 922 9.57 0.90 -16.39
N SER A 923 10.33 -0.11 -15.98
CA SER A 923 10.92 -1.07 -16.91
C SER A 923 9.84 -1.92 -17.59
N ALA A 924 10.11 -2.38 -18.81
CA ALA A 924 9.23 -3.27 -19.56
C ALA A 924 8.83 -4.50 -18.73
N GLU A 925 9.82 -5.18 -18.11
CA GLU A 925 9.63 -6.36 -17.25
C GLU A 925 8.69 -6.12 -16.05
N ARG A 926 8.49 -4.87 -15.63
CA ARG A 926 7.62 -4.50 -14.51
C ARG A 926 6.26 -3.99 -14.95
N SER A 927 6.09 -3.65 -16.22
CA SER A 927 4.88 -3.01 -16.75
C SER A 927 4.11 -3.89 -17.73
N SER A 928 4.70 -5.00 -18.16
CA SER A 928 4.20 -5.86 -19.24
C SER A 928 4.32 -7.33 -18.87
N SER A 929 3.23 -8.09 -18.99
CA SER A 929 3.24 -9.55 -18.77
C SER A 929 3.90 -10.33 -19.91
N ASN A 930 3.89 -9.79 -21.13
CA ASN A 930 4.58 -10.35 -22.29
C ASN A 930 5.55 -9.30 -22.87
N THR A 931 6.84 -9.35 -22.56
CA THR A 931 7.80 -8.34 -23.04
C THR A 931 8.23 -8.51 -24.50
N ASP A 932 7.78 -9.56 -25.19
CA ASP A 932 7.96 -9.79 -26.62
C ASP A 932 6.90 -9.02 -27.42
N TYR A 933 7.04 -7.69 -27.50
CA TYR A 933 6.02 -6.80 -28.06
C TYR A 933 5.65 -7.12 -29.52
N TYR A 934 6.62 -7.58 -30.32
CA TYR A 934 6.38 -8.03 -31.70
C TYR A 934 5.36 -9.19 -31.83
N THR A 935 5.11 -9.95 -30.75
CA THR A 935 4.15 -11.07 -30.75
C THR A 935 2.72 -10.66 -30.43
N ARG A 936 2.49 -9.41 -30.02
CA ARG A 936 1.22 -8.95 -29.43
C ARG A 936 0.14 -8.55 -30.43
N GLY A 937 0.39 -8.76 -31.72
CA GLY A 937 -0.53 -8.41 -32.80
C GLY A 937 -1.72 -9.37 -32.99
N ASP A 938 -1.89 -10.36 -32.10
CA ASP A 938 -2.79 -11.51 -32.27
C ASP A 938 -2.64 -12.19 -33.65
N LYS A 939 -3.42 -11.78 -34.64
CA LYS A 939 -3.36 -12.28 -36.04
C LYS A 939 -2.36 -11.54 -36.92
N ILE A 940 -1.79 -10.42 -36.45
CA ILE A 940 -0.78 -9.66 -37.17
C ILE A 940 0.60 -10.30 -36.91
N PRO A 941 1.38 -10.64 -37.95
CA PRO A 941 2.75 -11.14 -37.78
C PRO A 941 3.67 -10.06 -37.22
N GLY A 942 4.83 -10.45 -36.71
CA GLY A 942 5.79 -9.52 -36.13
C GLY A 942 7.25 -9.90 -36.32
N ILE A 943 8.12 -8.90 -36.29
CA ILE A 943 9.57 -9.03 -36.35
C ILE A 943 10.16 -8.22 -35.20
N GLN A 944 11.03 -8.82 -34.40
CA GLN A 944 11.91 -8.11 -33.48
C GLN A 944 13.29 -7.98 -34.13
N ALA A 945 13.88 -6.79 -34.08
CA ALA A 945 15.14 -6.46 -34.73
C ALA A 945 16.08 -5.71 -33.79
N ASN A 946 17.39 -5.88 -34.00
CA ASN A 946 18.42 -5.11 -33.30
C ASN A 946 18.37 -3.64 -33.76
N GLY A 947 17.84 -2.77 -32.90
CA GLY A 947 17.69 -1.34 -33.17
C GLY A 947 18.95 -0.52 -32.86
N MET A 948 20.06 -1.17 -32.49
CA MET A 948 21.37 -0.52 -32.29
C MET A 948 22.30 -0.73 -33.49
N ASP A 949 22.07 -1.74 -34.33
CA ASP A 949 22.77 -1.95 -35.60
C ASP A 949 21.94 -1.33 -36.76
N ILE A 950 22.52 -0.33 -37.42
CA ILE A 950 21.88 0.41 -38.52
C ILE A 950 21.59 -0.48 -39.74
N VAL A 951 22.43 -1.47 -40.04
CA VAL A 951 22.24 -2.36 -41.20
C VAL A 951 21.09 -3.31 -40.92
N ALA A 952 21.02 -3.86 -39.70
CA ALA A 952 19.90 -4.68 -39.26
C ALA A 952 18.58 -3.88 -39.25
N THR A 953 18.64 -2.64 -38.76
CA THR A 953 17.48 -1.74 -38.75
C THR A 953 16.96 -1.48 -40.16
N ALA A 954 17.84 -1.08 -41.09
CA ALA A 954 17.47 -0.82 -42.49
C ALA A 954 16.86 -2.06 -43.15
N GLN A 955 17.48 -3.24 -42.96
CA GLN A 955 16.99 -4.49 -43.53
C GLN A 955 15.61 -4.88 -42.98
N ALA A 956 15.36 -4.70 -41.68
CA ALA A 956 14.04 -4.99 -41.10
C ALA A 956 12.95 -4.05 -41.64
N VAL A 957 13.27 -2.76 -41.81
CA VAL A 957 12.33 -1.79 -42.41
C VAL A 957 12.06 -2.13 -43.87
N LYS A 958 13.09 -2.45 -44.65
CA LYS A 958 12.95 -2.87 -46.05
C LYS A 958 12.00 -4.06 -46.17
N HIS A 959 12.23 -5.10 -45.36
CA HIS A 959 11.37 -6.29 -45.33
C HIS A 959 9.92 -5.95 -44.93
N ALA A 960 9.72 -5.16 -43.87
CA ALA A 960 8.38 -4.78 -43.42
C ALA A 960 7.63 -3.91 -44.45
N ARG A 961 8.35 -3.02 -45.15
CA ARG A 961 7.81 -2.22 -46.26
C ARG A 961 7.37 -3.13 -47.40
N GLU A 962 8.25 -4.02 -47.87
CA GLU A 962 7.97 -4.98 -48.93
C GLU A 962 6.78 -5.89 -48.59
N TRP A 963 6.64 -6.29 -47.33
CA TRP A 963 5.50 -7.05 -46.83
C TRP A 963 4.16 -6.32 -47.03
N VAL A 964 4.06 -5.08 -46.55
CA VAL A 964 2.78 -4.35 -46.57
C VAL A 964 2.40 -3.91 -47.98
N ILE A 965 3.36 -3.48 -48.81
CA ILE A 965 3.09 -3.08 -50.21
C ILE A 965 2.72 -4.28 -51.09
N ALA A 966 3.16 -5.50 -50.74
CA ALA A 966 2.75 -6.73 -51.40
C ALA A 966 1.32 -7.17 -51.03
N GLY A 967 0.59 -6.39 -50.21
CA GLY A 967 -0.79 -6.68 -49.84
C GLY A 967 -0.95 -7.78 -48.79
N LYS A 968 0.12 -8.14 -48.07
CA LYS A 968 0.07 -9.17 -47.01
C LYS A 968 -0.58 -8.69 -45.70
N GLY A 969 -1.06 -7.45 -45.67
CA GLY A 969 -1.66 -6.81 -44.51
C GLY A 969 -0.65 -6.16 -43.58
N PRO A 970 -1.09 -5.72 -42.39
CA PRO A 970 -0.20 -5.06 -41.44
C PRO A 970 0.85 -6.01 -40.87
N ILE A 971 1.92 -5.45 -40.29
CA ILE A 971 2.99 -6.18 -39.59
C ILE A 971 3.49 -5.37 -38.39
N LEU A 972 3.86 -6.04 -37.30
CA LEU A 972 4.55 -5.43 -36.16
C LEU A 972 6.07 -5.47 -36.37
N LEU A 973 6.76 -4.39 -36.05
CA LEU A 973 8.21 -4.30 -36.11
C LEU A 973 8.75 -3.71 -34.81
N GLU A 974 9.35 -4.53 -33.96
CA GLU A 974 9.94 -4.10 -32.70
C GLU A 974 11.44 -3.87 -32.85
N PHE A 975 11.90 -2.64 -32.62
CA PHE A 975 13.31 -2.33 -32.46
C PHE A 975 13.70 -2.41 -30.99
N VAL A 976 14.59 -3.34 -30.66
CA VAL A 976 15.26 -3.34 -29.36
C VAL A 976 16.36 -2.29 -29.41
N THR A 977 16.16 -1.17 -28.72
CA THR A 977 17.02 0.01 -28.79
C THR A 977 17.30 0.57 -27.38
N TYR A 978 17.94 1.73 -27.28
CA TYR A 978 18.20 2.36 -25.98
C TYR A 978 18.38 3.87 -26.07
N ARG A 979 17.75 4.61 -25.15
CA ARG A 979 17.92 6.07 -25.02
C ARG A 979 18.83 6.42 -23.85
N TYR A 980 19.76 7.36 -24.06
CA TYR A 980 20.69 7.75 -22.99
C TYR A 980 20.08 8.74 -21.99
N GLY A 981 19.16 9.60 -22.43
CA GLY A 981 18.49 10.58 -21.59
C GLY A 981 17.34 10.00 -20.76
N GLY A 982 16.79 10.82 -19.87
CA GLY A 982 15.51 10.61 -19.16
C GLY A 982 14.32 10.30 -20.08
N HIS A 983 13.11 10.20 -19.52
CA HIS A 983 11.91 10.27 -20.34
C HIS A 983 11.87 11.58 -21.13
N SER A 984 12.06 12.69 -20.43
CA SER A 984 12.20 14.04 -20.94
C SER A 984 13.40 14.73 -20.29
N MET A 985 13.76 15.90 -20.79
CA MET A 985 14.84 16.73 -20.23
C MET A 985 14.62 17.20 -18.78
N SER A 986 13.37 17.22 -18.30
CA SER A 986 13.04 17.51 -16.89
C SER A 986 13.19 16.29 -15.98
N ASP A 987 13.24 15.08 -16.54
CA ASP A 987 13.45 13.84 -15.81
C ASP A 987 14.94 13.46 -15.83
N PRO A 988 15.62 13.45 -14.66
CA PRO A 988 17.03 13.09 -14.61
C PRO A 988 17.31 11.61 -14.94
N GLY A 989 16.29 10.74 -14.94
CA GLY A 989 16.42 9.31 -15.25
C GLY A 989 17.12 8.46 -14.19
N THR A 990 17.71 9.08 -13.17
CA THR A 990 18.52 8.43 -12.12
C THR A 990 17.71 7.67 -11.06
N THR A 991 16.38 7.81 -11.05
CA THR A 991 15.50 7.13 -10.09
C THR A 991 15.17 5.70 -10.50
N TYR A 992 15.35 5.35 -11.78
CA TYR A 992 14.97 4.05 -12.34
C TYR A 992 16.02 3.40 -13.25
N ARG A 993 17.14 4.08 -13.53
CA ARG A 993 18.32 3.52 -14.22
C ARG A 993 19.60 3.86 -13.46
N THR A 994 20.58 2.97 -13.50
CA THR A 994 21.90 3.24 -12.91
C THR A 994 22.78 3.99 -13.90
N ARG A 995 23.78 4.72 -13.39
CA ARG A 995 24.75 5.43 -14.25
C ARG A 995 25.59 4.43 -15.04
N GLU A 996 25.91 3.31 -14.42
CA GLU A 996 26.71 2.22 -14.95
C GLU A 996 26.00 1.55 -16.13
N GLU A 997 24.68 1.34 -16.05
CA GLU A 997 23.87 0.81 -17.15
C GLU A 997 23.96 1.71 -18.38
N VAL A 998 23.67 3.01 -18.23
CA VAL A 998 23.70 3.98 -19.33
C VAL A 998 25.10 4.11 -19.91
N GLN A 999 26.14 4.13 -19.06
CA GLN A 999 27.52 4.23 -19.50
C GLN A 999 27.97 2.98 -20.26
N ARG A 1000 27.57 1.79 -19.81
CA ARG A 1000 27.82 0.52 -20.52
C ARG A 1000 27.16 0.53 -21.89
N MET A 1001 25.87 0.88 -21.97
CA MET A 1001 25.17 0.96 -23.27
C MET A 1001 25.87 1.93 -24.22
N ARG A 1002 26.26 3.11 -23.73
CA ARG A 1002 26.98 4.11 -24.53
C ARG A 1002 28.39 3.65 -24.96
N SER A 1003 29.10 2.88 -24.15
CA SER A 1003 30.46 2.47 -24.47
C SER A 1003 30.52 1.24 -25.37
N THR A 1004 29.55 0.31 -25.25
CA THR A 1004 29.60 -0.98 -25.96
C THR A 1004 28.56 -1.14 -27.06
N GLN A 1005 27.52 -0.30 -27.14
CA GLN A 1005 26.40 -0.49 -28.07
C GLN A 1005 25.97 0.80 -28.78
N ASP A 1006 26.81 1.85 -28.82
CA ASP A 1006 26.44 3.10 -29.50
C ASP A 1006 26.33 2.89 -31.03
N PRO A 1007 25.21 3.28 -31.67
CA PRO A 1007 24.95 2.97 -33.07
C PRO A 1007 25.87 3.71 -34.04
N ILE A 1008 26.31 4.91 -33.68
CA ILE A 1008 27.22 5.72 -34.50
C ILE A 1008 28.62 5.11 -34.45
N ARG A 1009 29.07 4.70 -33.26
CA ARG A 1009 30.35 3.99 -33.10
C ARG A 1009 30.36 2.64 -33.80
N GLY A 1010 29.23 1.91 -33.78
CA GLY A 1010 29.11 0.65 -34.50
C GLY A 1010 29.32 0.81 -36.00
N LEU A 1011 28.58 1.76 -36.62
CA LEU A 1011 28.76 2.06 -38.04
C LEU A 1011 30.16 2.63 -38.36
N GLN A 1012 30.73 3.45 -37.48
CA GLN A 1012 32.11 3.93 -37.62
C GLN A 1012 33.10 2.76 -37.73
N ARG A 1013 32.98 1.75 -36.86
CA ARG A 1013 33.83 0.55 -36.91
C ARG A 1013 33.69 -0.17 -38.24
N TYR A 1014 32.48 -0.38 -38.74
CA TYR A 1014 32.28 -0.96 -40.07
C TYR A 1014 32.97 -0.16 -41.17
N ILE A 1015 32.83 1.17 -41.17
CA ILE A 1015 33.42 2.03 -42.19
C ILE A 1015 34.96 1.96 -42.17
N GLU A 1016 35.55 1.98 -40.98
CA GLU A 1016 37.00 1.94 -40.79
C GLU A 1016 37.57 0.55 -41.10
N GLU A 1017 36.98 -0.52 -40.56
CA GLU A 1017 37.47 -1.90 -40.71
C GLU A 1017 37.29 -2.43 -42.14
N TRP A 1018 36.22 -2.04 -42.83
CA TRP A 1018 35.97 -2.46 -44.21
C TRP A 1018 36.68 -1.57 -45.24
N GLY A 1019 37.42 -0.54 -44.78
CA GLY A 1019 38.12 0.39 -45.68
C GLY A 1019 37.18 1.21 -46.57
N VAL A 1020 35.97 1.51 -46.08
CA VAL A 1020 34.98 2.33 -46.79
C VAL A 1020 35.42 3.80 -46.82
N ALA A 1021 35.95 4.30 -45.70
CA ALA A 1021 36.56 5.63 -45.58
C ALA A 1021 37.59 5.67 -44.44
N THR A 1022 38.44 6.69 -44.43
CA THR A 1022 39.46 6.87 -43.38
C THR A 1022 38.88 7.53 -42.14
N PRO A 1023 39.51 7.38 -40.95
CA PRO A 1023 39.13 8.13 -39.75
C PRO A 1023 39.15 9.66 -39.97
N GLU A 1024 40.03 10.16 -40.84
CA GLU A 1024 40.13 11.57 -41.21
C GLU A 1024 38.89 12.05 -42.00
N ASP A 1025 38.36 11.21 -42.88
CA ASP A 1025 37.12 11.50 -43.62
C ASP A 1025 35.92 11.59 -42.66
N LEU A 1026 35.83 10.68 -41.69
CA LEU A 1026 34.76 10.70 -40.68
C LEU A 1026 34.85 11.93 -39.76
N LYS A 1027 36.06 12.33 -39.34
CA LYS A 1027 36.28 13.58 -38.61
C LYS A 1027 35.84 14.81 -39.41
N LYS A 1028 36.02 14.80 -40.73
CA LYS A 1028 35.55 15.88 -41.61
C LYS A 1028 34.03 15.96 -41.61
N ILE A 1029 33.35 14.83 -41.76
CA ILE A 1029 31.88 14.75 -41.67
C ILE A 1029 31.39 15.30 -40.32
N ASP A 1030 32.00 14.88 -39.21
CA ASP A 1030 31.62 15.35 -37.87
C ASP A 1030 31.80 16.86 -37.69
N LYS A 1031 32.86 17.43 -38.29
CA LYS A 1031 33.14 18.86 -38.26
C LYS A 1031 32.12 19.64 -39.11
N GLU A 1032 31.77 19.14 -40.29
CA GLU A 1032 30.76 19.73 -41.17
C GLU A 1032 29.37 19.69 -40.53
N ALA A 1033 29.01 18.56 -39.93
CA ALA A 1033 27.78 18.43 -39.14
C ALA A 1033 27.75 19.46 -38.01
N LYS A 1034 28.85 19.60 -37.26
CA LYS A 1034 28.96 20.63 -36.21
C LYS A 1034 28.72 22.04 -36.75
N ILE A 1035 29.41 22.44 -37.83
CA ILE A 1035 29.25 23.77 -38.42
C ILE A 1035 27.80 24.00 -38.85
N THR A 1036 27.18 22.98 -39.47
CA THR A 1036 25.78 23.04 -39.91
C THR A 1036 24.83 23.25 -38.74
N ILE A 1037 25.00 22.51 -37.64
CA ILE A 1037 24.16 22.66 -36.44
C ILE A 1037 24.41 24.01 -35.76
N ASP A 1038 25.66 24.45 -35.62
CA ASP A 1038 26.01 25.72 -34.99
C ASP A 1038 25.37 26.90 -35.76
N ASN A 1039 25.41 26.87 -37.11
CA ASN A 1039 24.74 27.86 -37.95
C ASN A 1039 23.21 27.81 -37.79
N ALA A 1040 22.62 26.62 -37.79
CA ALA A 1040 21.17 26.44 -37.62
C ALA A 1040 20.67 26.93 -36.25
N VAL A 1041 21.47 26.78 -35.19
CA VAL A 1041 21.18 27.32 -33.85
C VAL A 1041 21.11 28.84 -33.88
N GLU A 1042 22.08 29.51 -34.51
CA GLU A 1042 22.10 30.97 -34.59
C GLU A 1042 20.98 31.51 -35.49
N GLU A 1043 20.68 30.85 -36.61
CA GLU A 1043 19.54 31.16 -37.46
C GLU A 1043 18.21 31.03 -36.71
N ALA A 1044 18.03 29.93 -35.97
CA ALA A 1044 16.83 29.70 -35.17
C ALA A 1044 16.65 30.76 -34.07
N LYS A 1045 17.71 31.16 -33.39
CA LYS A 1045 17.68 32.24 -32.37
C LYS A 1045 17.37 33.61 -32.97
N ALA A 1046 17.84 33.87 -34.19
CA ALA A 1046 17.61 35.14 -34.88
C ALA A 1046 16.16 35.30 -35.34
N SER A 1047 15.41 34.20 -35.48
CA SER A 1047 13.98 34.26 -35.80
C SER A 1047 13.18 34.97 -34.70
N PRO A 1048 12.20 35.82 -35.06
CA PRO A 1048 11.31 36.45 -34.10
C PRO A 1048 10.38 35.44 -33.42
N GLU A 1049 9.84 35.83 -32.26
CA GLU A 1049 8.74 35.13 -31.60
C GLU A 1049 7.44 35.36 -32.39
N PRO A 1050 6.50 34.39 -32.44
CA PRO A 1050 5.19 34.58 -33.05
C PRO A 1050 4.43 35.71 -32.36
N PRO A 1051 3.77 36.61 -33.11
CA PRO A 1051 2.91 37.62 -32.51
C PRO A 1051 1.68 36.94 -31.88
N ILE A 1052 1.07 37.60 -30.89
CA ILE A 1052 0.03 36.97 -30.05
C ILE A 1052 -1.22 36.56 -30.84
N GLU A 1053 -1.46 37.21 -31.99
CA GLU A 1053 -2.56 36.93 -32.89
C GLU A 1053 -2.46 35.54 -33.53
N GLU A 1054 -1.23 35.00 -33.70
CA GLU A 1054 -1.00 33.64 -34.21
C GLU A 1054 -1.50 32.55 -33.26
N LEU A 1055 -1.85 32.89 -32.01
CA LEU A 1055 -2.48 31.96 -31.08
C LEU A 1055 -3.82 31.42 -31.63
N TRP A 1056 -4.49 32.19 -32.49
CA TRP A 1056 -5.85 31.89 -32.97
C TRP A 1056 -5.86 31.22 -34.37
N THR A 1057 -4.70 31.14 -35.02
CA THR A 1057 -4.54 30.58 -36.38
C THR A 1057 -4.20 29.08 -36.32
N ASP A 1058 -4.50 28.36 -37.41
CA ASP A 1058 -4.16 26.93 -37.60
C ASP A 1058 -4.80 25.93 -36.61
N ILE A 1059 -5.89 26.33 -35.92
CA ILE A 1059 -6.65 25.44 -35.04
C ILE A 1059 -7.67 24.60 -35.83
N TYR A 1060 -8.28 25.22 -36.84
CA TYR A 1060 -9.17 24.56 -37.79
C TYR A 1060 -8.60 24.65 -39.20
N TYR A 1061 -9.12 23.81 -40.10
CA TYR A 1061 -8.79 23.92 -41.51
C TYR A 1061 -9.35 25.24 -42.05
N LYS A 1062 -8.57 25.92 -42.90
CA LYS A 1062 -8.95 27.25 -43.40
C LYS A 1062 -10.33 27.24 -44.06
N GLY A 1063 -11.23 28.08 -43.55
CA GLY A 1063 -12.63 28.17 -43.99
C GLY A 1063 -13.61 27.24 -43.25
N THR A 1064 -13.14 26.46 -42.27
CA THR A 1064 -13.98 25.61 -41.41
C THR A 1064 -14.00 26.06 -39.95
N GLU A 1065 -13.42 27.22 -39.67
CA GLU A 1065 -13.42 27.84 -38.36
C GLU A 1065 -14.85 28.12 -37.88
N PRO A 1066 -15.16 27.96 -36.58
CA PRO A 1066 -16.42 28.44 -36.02
C PRO A 1066 -16.47 29.98 -36.07
N PRO A 1067 -17.65 30.62 -35.91
CA PRO A 1067 -17.74 32.09 -35.92
C PRO A 1067 -16.91 32.79 -34.83
N PHE A 1068 -16.68 32.10 -33.71
CA PHE A 1068 -15.81 32.59 -32.64
C PHE A 1068 -15.20 31.42 -31.87
N MET A 1069 -14.10 31.70 -31.18
CA MET A 1069 -13.44 30.79 -30.26
C MET A 1069 -13.25 31.47 -28.91
N ARG A 1070 -13.55 30.74 -27.84
CA ARG A 1070 -13.26 31.19 -26.49
C ARG A 1070 -11.81 30.86 -26.13
N GLY A 1071 -11.12 31.84 -25.58
CA GLY A 1071 -9.79 31.72 -25.00
C GLY A 1071 -9.78 31.07 -23.62
N ARG A 1072 -8.68 31.30 -22.90
CA ARG A 1072 -8.42 30.68 -21.59
C ARG A 1072 -9.31 31.29 -20.51
N GLU A 1073 -9.57 32.58 -20.62
CA GLU A 1073 -10.46 33.32 -19.73
C GLU A 1073 -11.83 33.53 -20.37
N ARG A 1074 -12.82 33.95 -19.57
CA ARG A 1074 -14.18 34.18 -20.09
C ARG A 1074 -14.21 35.39 -21.03
N GLU A 1075 -13.34 36.34 -20.80
CA GLU A 1075 -13.23 37.63 -21.48
C GLU A 1075 -12.38 37.55 -22.76
N GLU A 1076 -11.57 36.51 -22.90
CA GLU A 1076 -10.75 36.24 -24.08
C GLU A 1076 -11.65 35.54 -25.12
N ILE A 1077 -12.17 36.26 -26.12
CA ILE A 1077 -12.94 35.69 -27.23
C ILE A 1077 -12.36 36.20 -28.54
N HIS A 1078 -11.96 35.27 -29.40
CA HIS A 1078 -11.51 35.56 -30.77
C HIS A 1078 -12.64 35.34 -31.75
N TYR A 1079 -12.77 36.25 -32.72
CA TYR A 1079 -13.72 36.14 -33.83
C TYR A 1079 -12.92 36.00 -35.11
N TYR A 1080 -13.23 34.95 -35.89
CA TYR A 1080 -12.53 34.58 -37.11
C TYR A 1080 -12.88 35.48 -38.31
#